data_AF-A0A3M1HJB2-F1
#
_entry.id   AF-A0A3M1HJB2-F1
#
_cell.length_a   1.000
_cell.length_b   1.000
_cell.length_c   1.000
_cell.angle_alpha   90.00
_cell.angle_beta   90.00
_cell.angle_gamma   90.00
#
_symmetry.space_group_name_H-M   'P 1'
#
loop_
_entity.id
_entity.type
_entity.pdbx_description
1 polymer ?
#
loop_
_entity_poly.entity_id
_entity_poly.type
_entity_poly.pdbx_seq_one_letter_code
_entity_poly.pdbx_strand_id
1 'polypeptide(L)'
;MTLQPHPRTTPPARHSHLLSAITLALALLGVLALLVAPDARAGQNTLTEVLSYEMRGCRIVIDPPDPSAPNQAPVHELILALPYTGTITEATLLLRADNVRDGSAHPILINGQDIGLTVHPEGYGICDNTNPANTREYPLPPELLHPGANSVRLSIQPGSNDSYGFTYAALRVRGPDLKYSVFQDIQFPGEGDTLVDAVVLSPTAPSTPKRPLLLLFHGWNGGPYDPFMTDYTNAVVDRDWFAVSPQQRGNMPHGQALASLRTQHDAILLINYMLAHYPIDRDRIYVGGFSMGGMAAGTLAAKYPDIFAAAVTHEAITDLRDWYYEQNEFRQTQIVTETTGTPAEVPFEYRRRSPLELARNLSNLPLAIVHGDVDTTVLPHHAQDFYSAVNAFAPVHVELQWYHGNHGEDPSPYNGEWAVHFMEPYTRTDRPTRLHIRTDESKAFYWLDLQSPRQADQWYEFTEVDATLDPASEHVYLTITDTQEINLSFDIARMGLDVDVSYVVSQTNSSQGTQPFVTALRNGRLDWTVPAGVTRLDIYPNRGLLPGTISLQQGHNYEGTTDTYLHQWSPDSNYGKSAHLLLRPGVLKTLLRFDLNGVLPNNIRLTAANLKLYDAGTGPPMTVDLYRMLHDWDETTATYNQAAGGRPWSGGPGGSSGQDWEAQPIGSFQLNRTTPGIVTAGILPALQSWAADPAQNFGLVLVPRDAAYGGQRTLSSSDHWDPAQRPELEISFEPIP
;
A
#
# COMPACT_ATOMS: atom_id res chain seq x y z
N MET A 1 -49.46 -19.75 38.39
CA MET A 1 -50.79 -19.99 37.79
C MET A 1 -50.61 -19.94 36.27
N THR A 2 -50.32 -21.08 35.61
CA THR A 2 -51.27 -21.88 34.79
C THR A 2 -51.85 -21.07 33.62
N LEU A 3 -51.65 -21.36 32.33
CA LEU A 3 -51.38 -22.61 31.58
C LEU A 3 -50.74 -22.33 30.18
N GLN A 4 -49.96 -23.31 29.71
CA GLN A 4 -49.42 -23.59 28.35
C GLN A 4 -50.53 -23.97 27.31
N PRO A 5 -50.29 -24.40 26.03
CA PRO A 5 -49.03 -24.76 25.30
C PRO A 5 -48.89 -24.34 23.79
N HIS A 6 -47.68 -24.56 23.25
CA HIS A 6 -47.19 -24.66 21.85
C HIS A 6 -47.94 -25.72 20.96
N PRO A 7 -47.65 -26.04 19.64
CA PRO A 7 -46.40 -25.83 18.86
C PRO A 7 -46.46 -25.75 17.28
N ARG A 8 -45.27 -25.77 16.62
CA ARG A 8 -44.86 -26.48 15.36
C ARG A 8 -44.77 -25.78 13.97
N THR A 9 -43.52 -25.73 13.45
CA THR A 9 -42.93 -26.24 12.17
C THR A 9 -43.24 -25.63 10.78
N THR A 10 -42.22 -24.96 10.19
CA THR A 10 -41.47 -25.12 8.88
C THR A 10 -42.09 -25.89 7.66
N PRO A 11 -41.56 -25.79 6.40
CA PRO A 11 -40.85 -24.76 5.60
C PRO A 11 -41.42 -24.64 4.12
N PRO A 12 -40.64 -24.51 3.01
CA PRO A 12 -40.51 -23.36 2.09
C PRO A 12 -41.23 -23.51 0.71
N ALA A 13 -41.24 -22.44 -0.10
CA ALA A 13 -41.61 -22.53 -1.52
C ALA A 13 -40.65 -21.74 -2.43
N ARG A 14 -40.01 -22.45 -3.37
CA ARG A 14 -39.35 -21.94 -4.58
C ARG A 14 -40.37 -21.91 -5.72
N HIS A 15 -40.42 -20.81 -6.48
CA HIS A 15 -40.78 -20.75 -7.92
C HIS A 15 -40.18 -19.44 -8.47
N SER A 16 -39.07 -19.46 -9.21
CA SER A 16 -38.92 -19.69 -10.66
C SER A 16 -39.64 -18.66 -11.56
N HIS A 17 -38.82 -17.80 -12.19
CA HIS A 17 -38.94 -17.16 -13.50
C HIS A 17 -40.33 -16.96 -14.13
N LEU A 18 -40.72 -15.70 -14.33
CA LEU A 18 -41.13 -15.07 -15.60
C LEU A 18 -41.97 -13.82 -15.29
N LEU A 19 -41.37 -12.64 -15.43
CA LEU A 19 -42.01 -11.44 -15.97
C LEU A 19 -40.91 -10.41 -16.26
N SER A 20 -40.34 -10.59 -17.47
CA SER A 20 -39.61 -9.55 -18.19
C SER A 20 -40.60 -8.48 -18.66
N ALA A 21 -40.04 -7.29 -18.91
CA ALA A 21 -40.61 -6.20 -19.69
C ALA A 21 -41.79 -5.45 -19.07
N ILE A 22 -41.50 -4.32 -18.40
CA ILE A 22 -42.20 -3.00 -18.48
C ILE A 22 -41.58 -1.98 -17.49
N THR A 23 -40.25 -1.99 -17.30
CA THR A 23 -39.55 -0.91 -16.57
C THR A 23 -38.22 -0.50 -17.19
N LEU A 24 -38.01 -0.87 -18.45
CA LEU A 24 -36.83 -0.52 -19.25
C LEU A 24 -37.20 0.33 -20.48
N ALA A 25 -38.22 1.19 -20.35
CA ALA A 25 -38.73 2.02 -21.45
C ALA A 25 -38.89 3.51 -21.10
N LEU A 26 -38.37 3.97 -19.96
CA LEU A 26 -38.41 5.40 -19.56
C LEU A 26 -37.03 6.00 -19.20
N ALA A 27 -35.94 5.27 -19.46
CA ALA A 27 -34.56 5.77 -19.33
C ALA A 27 -33.82 5.89 -20.68
N LEU A 28 -34.54 5.85 -21.81
CA LEU A 28 -33.98 5.92 -23.16
C LEU A 28 -34.41 7.16 -23.97
N LEU A 29 -35.00 8.17 -23.31
CA LEU A 29 -35.40 9.44 -23.94
C LEU A 29 -34.80 10.60 -23.14
N GLY A 30 -33.48 10.75 -23.26
CA GLY A 30 -32.74 11.84 -22.62
C GLY A 30 -31.33 12.02 -23.17
N VAL A 31 -31.01 11.51 -24.37
CA VAL A 31 -29.78 11.84 -25.09
C VAL A 31 -30.13 11.88 -26.57
N LEU A 32 -30.70 13.01 -27.01
CA LEU A 32 -30.68 13.41 -28.41
C LEU A 32 -29.77 14.63 -28.50
N ALA A 33 -28.47 14.41 -28.32
CA ALA A 33 -27.48 15.39 -28.74
C ALA A 33 -27.55 15.46 -30.26
N LEU A 34 -27.70 16.67 -30.81
CA LEU A 34 -27.56 16.92 -32.23
C LEU A 34 -26.14 16.52 -32.68
N LEU A 35 -26.02 15.31 -33.22
CA LEU A 35 -24.91 14.92 -34.09
C LEU A 35 -25.18 15.54 -35.46
N VAL A 36 -24.73 16.76 -35.67
CA VAL A 36 -24.51 17.29 -37.02
C VAL A 36 -23.25 16.62 -37.54
N ALA A 37 -23.40 15.71 -38.50
CA ALA A 37 -22.27 15.20 -39.27
C ALA A 37 -21.59 16.37 -40.02
N PRO A 38 -20.25 16.44 -40.07
CA PRO A 38 -19.58 17.47 -40.85
C PRO A 38 -19.86 17.24 -42.33
N ASP A 39 -20.60 18.18 -42.92
CA ASP A 39 -20.93 18.21 -44.34
C ASP A 39 -19.62 18.43 -45.13
N ALA A 40 -19.22 17.42 -45.90
CA ALA A 40 -18.01 17.45 -46.71
C ALA A 40 -18.23 18.38 -47.93
N ARG A 41 -18.05 19.69 -47.73
CA ARG A 41 -17.80 20.66 -48.81
C ARG A 41 -16.52 21.43 -48.51
N ALA A 42 -15.49 21.11 -49.28
CA ALA A 42 -14.19 21.77 -49.25
C ALA A 42 -14.31 23.26 -49.63
N GLY A 43 -13.61 24.13 -48.87
CA GLY A 43 -13.22 25.47 -49.33
C GLY A 43 -13.70 26.68 -48.50
N GLN A 44 -13.72 26.61 -47.17
CA GLN A 44 -13.69 27.81 -46.31
C GLN A 44 -12.75 27.56 -45.13
N ASN A 45 -11.96 28.56 -44.73
CA ASN A 45 -11.19 28.56 -43.48
C ASN A 45 -12.16 28.39 -42.31
N THR A 46 -12.46 27.15 -41.91
CA THR A 46 -13.30 26.90 -40.74
C THR A 46 -12.43 27.04 -39.50
N LEU A 47 -12.61 28.14 -38.77
CA LEU A 47 -11.98 28.31 -37.46
C LEU A 47 -12.63 27.34 -36.47
N THR A 48 -11.81 26.65 -35.67
CA THR A 48 -12.24 25.87 -34.52
C THR A 48 -12.65 26.84 -33.42
N GLU A 49 -13.78 26.58 -32.76
CA GLU A 49 -14.29 27.37 -31.64
C GLU A 49 -14.06 26.65 -30.31
N VAL A 50 -13.61 27.40 -29.31
CA VAL A 50 -13.41 26.92 -27.94
C VAL A 50 -14.10 27.88 -26.98
N LEU A 51 -14.84 27.33 -26.03
CA LEU A 51 -15.44 28.06 -24.91
C LEU A 51 -14.65 27.80 -23.64
N SER A 52 -14.57 28.82 -22.79
CA SER A 52 -14.17 28.62 -21.40
C SER A 52 -15.22 27.80 -20.65
N TYR A 53 -14.94 27.47 -19.40
CA TYR A 53 -16.02 27.09 -18.49
C TYR A 53 -17.10 28.18 -18.46
N GLU A 54 -18.36 27.74 -18.43
CA GLU A 54 -19.51 28.62 -18.51
C GLU A 54 -20.00 28.96 -17.10
N MET A 55 -19.79 30.20 -16.66
CA MET A 55 -20.32 30.67 -15.38
C MET A 55 -21.82 30.89 -15.49
N ARG A 56 -22.60 30.15 -14.69
CA ARG A 56 -24.06 30.23 -14.67
C ARG A 56 -24.56 30.61 -13.27
N GLY A 57 -25.66 31.36 -13.24
CA GLY A 57 -26.37 31.73 -12.01
C GLY A 57 -26.31 33.23 -11.72
N CYS A 58 -27.25 33.69 -10.90
CA CYS A 58 -27.42 35.12 -10.62
C CYS A 58 -26.32 35.66 -9.69
N ARG A 59 -25.64 36.70 -10.15
CA ARG A 59 -24.73 37.55 -9.38
C ARG A 59 -25.12 39.00 -9.60
N ILE A 60 -25.06 39.80 -8.54
CA ILE A 60 -25.55 41.18 -8.53
C ILE A 60 -24.37 42.11 -8.29
N VAL A 61 -24.25 43.12 -9.16
CA VAL A 61 -23.23 44.15 -9.06
C VAL A 61 -23.87 45.45 -8.57
N ILE A 62 -23.50 45.93 -7.38
CA ILE A 62 -24.17 47.04 -6.67
C ILE A 62 -23.23 47.86 -5.78
N ASP A 63 -23.49 49.16 -5.66
CA ASP A 63 -22.80 50.11 -4.77
C ASP A 63 -23.81 50.86 -3.87
N PRO A 64 -23.75 50.73 -2.52
CA PRO A 64 -22.86 49.86 -1.74
C PRO A 64 -23.35 48.40 -1.71
N PRO A 65 -22.46 47.42 -1.47
CA PRO A 65 -22.86 46.03 -1.27
C PRO A 65 -23.71 45.85 -0.02
N ASP A 66 -24.71 44.95 -0.07
CA ASP A 66 -25.38 44.44 1.12
C ASP A 66 -24.49 43.37 1.78
N PRO A 67 -23.91 43.64 2.97
CA PRO A 67 -23.02 42.68 3.64
C PRO A 67 -23.71 41.36 4.01
N SER A 68 -25.05 41.32 4.02
CA SER A 68 -25.84 40.13 4.30
C SER A 68 -26.16 39.28 3.07
N ALA A 69 -25.88 39.78 1.86
CA ALA A 69 -26.18 39.11 0.61
C ALA A 69 -24.87 38.75 -0.15
N PRO A 70 -24.37 37.50 -0.06
CA PRO A 70 -23.04 37.13 -0.58
C PRO A 70 -22.91 37.23 -2.11
N ASN A 71 -24.03 37.28 -2.83
CA ASN A 71 -24.03 37.45 -4.29
C ASN A 71 -24.06 38.92 -4.73
N GLN A 72 -24.04 39.88 -3.79
CA GLN A 72 -24.05 41.31 -4.04
C GLN A 72 -22.67 41.92 -3.75
N ALA A 73 -22.03 42.49 -4.77
CA ALA A 73 -20.72 43.13 -4.62
C ALA A 73 -20.59 44.30 -5.59
N PRO A 74 -19.80 45.35 -5.30
CA PRO A 74 -19.55 46.42 -6.27
C PRO A 74 -18.70 45.94 -7.45
N VAL A 75 -18.06 44.79 -7.30
CA VAL A 75 -17.18 44.17 -8.28
C VAL A 75 -17.32 42.66 -8.16
N HIS A 76 -17.42 41.97 -9.31
CA HIS A 76 -17.20 40.53 -9.40
C HIS A 76 -15.98 40.29 -10.28
N GLU A 77 -15.04 39.50 -9.77
CA GLU A 77 -13.91 38.99 -10.53
C GLU A 77 -14.13 37.50 -10.78
N LEU A 78 -14.25 37.15 -12.06
CA LEU A 78 -14.48 35.79 -12.53
C LEU A 78 -13.17 35.26 -13.10
N ILE A 79 -12.80 34.03 -12.79
CA ILE A 79 -11.68 33.36 -13.43
C ILE A 79 -12.22 32.29 -14.39
N LEU A 80 -12.03 32.52 -15.69
CA LEU A 80 -12.54 31.68 -16.76
C LEU A 80 -11.37 30.98 -17.46
N ALA A 81 -11.32 29.66 -17.33
CA ALA A 81 -10.28 28.81 -17.88
C ALA A 81 -10.61 28.47 -19.32
N LEU A 82 -9.69 28.79 -20.23
CA LEU A 82 -9.77 28.50 -21.66
C LEU A 82 -8.93 27.26 -21.98
N PRO A 83 -9.55 26.10 -22.24
CA PRO A 83 -8.84 24.83 -22.35
C PRO A 83 -8.34 24.58 -23.78
N TYR A 84 -7.41 25.41 -24.27
CA TYR A 84 -6.85 25.26 -25.62
C TYR A 84 -5.32 25.38 -25.66
N THR A 85 -4.72 24.80 -26.69
CA THR A 85 -3.39 25.16 -27.20
C THR A 85 -3.49 25.49 -28.70
N GLY A 86 -2.54 26.25 -29.24
CA GLY A 86 -2.56 26.74 -30.62
C GLY A 86 -2.80 28.25 -30.72
N THR A 87 -3.16 28.73 -31.93
CA THR A 87 -3.23 30.17 -32.23
C THR A 87 -4.68 30.64 -32.33
N ILE A 88 -5.05 31.65 -31.52
CA ILE A 88 -6.36 32.30 -31.63
C ILE A 88 -6.32 33.49 -32.59
N THR A 89 -7.39 33.67 -33.37
CA THR A 89 -7.58 34.79 -34.31
C THR A 89 -8.79 35.64 -33.97
N GLU A 90 -9.74 35.09 -33.22
CA GLU A 90 -10.92 35.82 -32.72
C GLU A 90 -11.10 35.53 -31.22
N ALA A 91 -11.49 36.55 -30.46
CA ALA A 91 -11.79 36.46 -29.04
C ALA A 91 -13.06 37.26 -28.73
N THR A 92 -13.90 36.75 -27.83
CA THR A 92 -15.17 37.37 -27.45
C THR A 92 -15.50 37.03 -26.00
N LEU A 93 -15.93 38.02 -25.21
CA LEU A 93 -16.65 37.79 -23.96
C LEU A 93 -18.14 37.65 -24.27
N LEU A 94 -18.72 36.53 -23.85
CA LEU A 94 -20.14 36.26 -23.85
C LEU A 94 -20.68 36.61 -22.48
N LEU A 95 -21.54 37.63 -22.37
CA LEU A 95 -22.08 38.09 -21.09
C LEU A 95 -23.59 38.36 -21.19
N ARG A 96 -24.36 37.76 -20.29
CA ARG A 96 -25.77 38.11 -20.07
C ARG A 96 -25.88 38.91 -18.79
N ALA A 97 -26.11 40.21 -18.93
CA ALA A 97 -26.38 41.12 -17.84
C ALA A 97 -27.78 41.73 -17.98
N ASP A 98 -28.45 41.99 -16.87
CA ASP A 98 -29.83 42.46 -16.80
C ASP A 98 -29.95 43.64 -15.82
N ASN A 99 -30.93 44.54 -16.03
CA ASN A 99 -31.16 45.73 -15.20
C ASN A 99 -30.01 46.75 -15.15
N VAL A 100 -29.19 46.84 -16.19
CA VAL A 100 -28.22 47.95 -16.34
C VAL A 100 -28.99 49.22 -16.75
N ARG A 101 -28.79 50.36 -16.06
CA ARG A 101 -29.46 51.62 -16.46
C ARG A 101 -28.81 52.27 -17.68
N ASP A 102 -29.66 52.89 -18.49
CA ASP A 102 -29.23 53.70 -19.62
C ASP A 102 -28.33 54.87 -19.17
N GLY A 103 -27.15 54.98 -19.80
CA GLY A 103 -26.18 56.04 -19.53
C GLY A 103 -25.17 55.75 -18.42
N SER A 104 -25.27 54.62 -17.71
CA SER A 104 -24.23 54.13 -16.80
C SER A 104 -23.03 53.58 -17.58
N ALA A 105 -21.80 53.90 -17.15
CA ALA A 105 -20.57 53.37 -17.75
C ALA A 105 -19.91 52.36 -16.81
N HIS A 106 -20.27 51.08 -16.92
CA HIS A 106 -19.77 49.98 -16.11
C HIS A 106 -18.64 49.26 -16.85
N PRO A 107 -17.36 49.50 -16.49
CA PRO A 107 -16.24 48.99 -17.27
C PRO A 107 -16.09 47.47 -17.09
N ILE A 108 -15.65 46.84 -18.18
CA ILE A 108 -15.28 45.43 -18.25
C ILE A 108 -13.77 45.37 -18.38
N LEU A 109 -13.11 44.63 -17.48
CA LEU A 109 -11.67 44.39 -17.59
C LEU A 109 -11.41 42.92 -17.87
N ILE A 110 -10.46 42.66 -18.78
CA ILE A 110 -9.97 41.32 -19.11
C ILE A 110 -8.48 41.28 -18.75
N ASN A 111 -8.08 40.35 -17.88
CA ASN A 111 -6.71 40.22 -17.40
C ASN A 111 -6.13 41.56 -16.91
N GLY A 112 -6.95 42.33 -16.19
CA GLY A 112 -6.61 43.64 -15.64
C GLY A 112 -6.62 44.81 -16.63
N GLN A 113 -6.89 44.58 -17.92
CA GLN A 113 -6.95 45.63 -18.94
C GLN A 113 -8.40 46.02 -19.25
N ASP A 114 -8.69 47.32 -19.20
CA ASP A 114 -10.00 47.87 -19.62
C ASP A 114 -10.12 47.79 -21.15
N ILE A 115 -11.18 47.12 -21.62
CA ILE A 115 -11.41 46.88 -23.05
C ILE A 115 -12.14 48.06 -23.74
N GLY A 116 -12.48 49.11 -23.00
CA GLY A 116 -13.18 50.29 -23.51
C GLY A 116 -14.66 50.05 -23.84
N LEU A 117 -15.24 48.96 -23.33
CA LEU A 117 -16.65 48.61 -23.47
C LEU A 117 -17.36 48.65 -22.11
N THR A 118 -18.66 48.94 -22.12
CA THR A 118 -19.51 48.96 -20.92
C THR A 118 -20.50 47.81 -20.93
N VAL A 119 -20.85 47.29 -19.75
CA VAL A 119 -21.93 46.31 -19.60
C VAL A 119 -23.24 46.92 -20.13
N HIS A 120 -24.01 46.12 -20.88
CA HIS A 120 -25.33 46.48 -21.43
C HIS A 120 -26.42 45.52 -20.94
N PRO A 121 -27.67 46.01 -20.79
CA PRO A 121 -28.79 45.18 -20.34
C PRO A 121 -29.37 44.33 -21.48
N GLU A 122 -29.71 43.09 -21.17
CA GLU A 122 -30.46 42.16 -22.02
C GLU A 122 -31.87 41.85 -21.46
N GLY A 123 -32.13 42.30 -20.23
CA GLY A 123 -33.41 42.18 -19.52
C GLY A 123 -33.68 43.38 -18.61
N TYR A 124 -34.94 43.58 -18.24
CA TYR A 124 -35.36 44.75 -17.44
C TYR A 124 -35.32 44.50 -15.93
N GLY A 125 -35.45 43.25 -15.47
CA GLY A 125 -35.30 42.89 -14.05
C GLY A 125 -33.88 42.41 -13.72
N ILE A 126 -33.44 42.56 -12.45
CA ILE A 126 -32.16 41.97 -12.01
C ILE A 126 -32.25 40.45 -12.16
N CYS A 127 -31.32 39.86 -12.92
CA CYS A 127 -31.29 38.43 -13.23
C CYS A 127 -32.61 37.93 -13.87
N ASP A 128 -33.24 38.75 -14.71
CA ASP A 128 -34.47 38.43 -15.44
C ASP A 128 -34.19 37.36 -16.50
N ASN A 129 -34.93 36.24 -16.42
CA ASN A 129 -34.91 35.09 -17.34
C ASN A 129 -33.54 34.39 -17.52
N THR A 130 -33.44 33.10 -17.19
CA THR A 130 -32.17 32.33 -17.27
C THR A 130 -31.78 31.83 -18.67
N ASN A 131 -32.29 32.43 -19.76
CA ASN A 131 -32.11 31.88 -21.12
C ASN A 131 -30.74 32.23 -21.75
N PRO A 132 -29.84 31.28 -22.04
CA PRO A 132 -28.53 31.57 -22.64
C PRO A 132 -28.61 32.21 -24.04
N ALA A 133 -29.76 32.14 -24.72
CA ALA A 133 -29.94 32.63 -26.08
C ALA A 133 -29.89 34.17 -26.24
N ASN A 134 -29.98 34.94 -25.15
CA ASN A 134 -29.87 36.40 -25.18
C ASN A 134 -28.55 36.88 -24.57
N THR A 135 -27.45 36.19 -24.87
CA THR A 135 -26.12 36.58 -24.39
C THR A 135 -25.53 37.63 -25.34
N ARG A 136 -24.99 38.73 -24.81
CA ARG A 136 -24.30 39.74 -25.62
C ARG A 136 -22.85 39.33 -25.86
N GLU A 137 -22.38 39.62 -27.07
CA GLU A 137 -21.00 39.44 -27.48
C GLU A 137 -20.23 40.75 -27.34
N TYR A 138 -19.12 40.72 -26.62
CA TYR A 138 -18.16 41.80 -26.48
C TYR A 138 -16.86 41.38 -27.18
N PRO A 139 -16.54 41.92 -28.37
CA PRO A 139 -15.31 41.58 -29.07
C PRO A 139 -14.08 41.95 -28.25
N LEU A 140 -13.09 41.06 -28.21
CA LEU A 140 -11.84 41.26 -27.47
C LEU A 140 -10.65 41.21 -28.44
N PRO A 141 -9.59 42.00 -28.21
CA PRO A 141 -8.30 41.75 -28.84
C PRO A 141 -7.77 40.35 -28.43
N PRO A 142 -7.45 39.44 -29.38
CA PRO A 142 -7.01 38.08 -29.06
C PRO A 142 -5.81 38.03 -28.11
N GLU A 143 -4.88 38.97 -28.22
CA GLU A 143 -3.69 39.07 -27.38
C GLU A 143 -3.96 39.32 -25.90
N LEU A 144 -5.20 39.69 -25.52
CA LEU A 144 -5.59 39.81 -24.12
C LEU A 144 -5.85 38.47 -23.46
N LEU A 145 -6.10 37.42 -24.24
CA LEU A 145 -6.42 36.09 -23.73
C LEU A 145 -5.23 35.15 -23.89
N HIS A 146 -5.11 34.22 -22.96
CA HIS A 146 -4.13 33.15 -23.02
C HIS A 146 -4.77 31.79 -22.68
N PRO A 147 -4.13 30.66 -23.03
CA PRO A 147 -4.52 29.36 -22.50
C PRO A 147 -4.66 29.37 -20.97
N GLY A 148 -5.66 28.66 -20.45
CA GLY A 148 -5.86 28.49 -19.02
C GLY A 148 -6.66 29.65 -18.41
N ALA A 149 -6.36 29.98 -17.16
CA ALA A 149 -7.13 30.95 -16.37
C ALA A 149 -7.04 32.37 -16.91
N ASN A 150 -8.17 33.02 -17.18
CA ASN A 150 -8.24 34.44 -17.55
C ASN A 150 -9.21 35.16 -16.61
N SER A 151 -8.85 36.35 -16.11
CA SER A 151 -9.72 37.15 -15.25
C SER A 151 -10.68 38.02 -16.07
N VAL A 152 -11.95 38.00 -15.69
CA VAL A 152 -13.00 38.90 -16.20
C VAL A 152 -13.58 39.65 -15.01
N ARG A 153 -13.33 40.95 -14.97
CA ARG A 153 -13.81 41.82 -13.89
C ARG A 153 -14.98 42.65 -14.38
N LEU A 154 -16.13 42.42 -13.75
CA LEU A 154 -17.36 43.18 -13.94
C LEU A 154 -17.56 44.09 -12.75
N SER A 155 -17.71 45.39 -12.99
CA SER A 155 -17.78 46.39 -11.92
C SER A 155 -18.98 47.29 -12.08
N ILE A 156 -19.35 47.95 -10.99
CA ILE A 156 -20.27 49.09 -11.01
C ILE A 156 -19.47 50.39 -10.96
N GLN A 157 -19.93 51.39 -11.72
CA GLN A 157 -19.36 52.72 -11.65
C GLN A 157 -19.73 53.34 -10.29
N PRO A 158 -18.75 53.75 -9.46
CA PRO A 158 -19.04 54.35 -8.16
C PRO A 158 -19.96 55.57 -8.27
N GLY A 159 -20.98 55.64 -7.42
CA GLY A 159 -21.93 56.77 -7.41
C GLY A 159 -22.93 56.82 -8.57
N SER A 160 -22.99 55.79 -9.43
CA SER A 160 -24.01 55.66 -10.49
C SER A 160 -25.43 55.44 -9.94
N ASN A 161 -25.56 55.04 -8.67
CA ASN A 161 -26.81 54.56 -8.05
C ASN A 161 -27.46 53.41 -8.83
N ASP A 162 -26.72 52.72 -9.69
CA ASP A 162 -27.19 51.61 -10.52
C ASP A 162 -27.12 50.28 -9.74
N SER A 163 -27.73 49.23 -10.30
CA SER A 163 -27.52 47.86 -9.87
C SER A 163 -27.91 46.90 -10.98
N TYR A 164 -27.02 46.01 -11.38
CA TYR A 164 -27.31 45.04 -12.44
C TYR A 164 -27.05 43.62 -11.98
N GLY A 165 -27.74 42.66 -12.59
CA GLY A 165 -27.47 41.24 -12.42
C GLY A 165 -26.71 40.70 -13.62
N PHE A 166 -25.91 39.66 -13.46
CA PHE A 166 -25.50 38.80 -14.57
C PHE A 166 -25.81 37.34 -14.24
N THR A 167 -26.20 36.59 -15.27
CA THR A 167 -26.63 35.19 -15.15
C THR A 167 -25.78 34.22 -15.96
N TYR A 168 -24.99 34.75 -16.89
CA TYR A 168 -24.12 33.98 -17.77
C TYR A 168 -22.85 34.76 -18.10
N ALA A 169 -21.69 34.12 -17.99
CA ALA A 169 -20.43 34.65 -18.51
C ALA A 169 -19.54 33.51 -19.05
N ALA A 170 -18.97 33.70 -20.25
CA ALA A 170 -17.98 32.79 -20.84
C ALA A 170 -17.04 33.55 -21.78
N LEU A 171 -15.81 33.06 -21.94
CA LEU A 171 -14.92 33.48 -23.01
C LEU A 171 -15.05 32.53 -24.19
N ARG A 172 -15.07 33.08 -25.39
CA ARG A 172 -15.07 32.33 -26.65
C ARG A 172 -13.86 32.73 -27.46
N VAL A 173 -13.10 31.76 -27.92
CA VAL A 173 -11.99 31.97 -28.85
C VAL A 173 -12.17 31.13 -30.10
N ARG A 174 -11.67 31.63 -31.22
CA ARG A 174 -11.62 30.88 -32.48
C ARG A 174 -10.25 30.98 -33.13
N GLY A 175 -9.82 29.89 -33.75
CA GLY A 175 -8.50 29.80 -34.38
C GLY A 175 -8.42 28.64 -35.37
N PRO A 176 -7.48 28.66 -36.33
CA PRO A 176 -7.39 27.65 -37.37
C PRO A 176 -6.79 26.31 -36.90
N ASP A 177 -6.07 26.30 -35.78
CA ASP A 177 -5.23 25.17 -35.32
C ASP A 177 -5.43 24.86 -33.83
N LEU A 178 -6.58 25.22 -33.24
CA LEU A 178 -6.84 25.01 -31.83
C LEU A 178 -6.98 23.52 -31.50
N LYS A 179 -6.12 23.02 -30.61
CA LYS A 179 -6.32 21.78 -29.85
C LYS A 179 -7.03 22.13 -28.55
N TYR A 180 -8.08 21.42 -28.19
CA TYR A 180 -8.91 21.80 -27.05
C TYR A 180 -9.66 20.65 -26.40
N SER A 181 -10.03 20.88 -25.15
CA SER A 181 -10.95 20.03 -24.37
C SER A 181 -12.22 20.81 -24.03
N VAL A 182 -13.27 20.10 -23.61
CA VAL A 182 -14.58 20.67 -23.29
C VAL A 182 -14.90 20.38 -21.83
N PHE A 183 -15.32 21.42 -21.12
CA PHE A 183 -15.85 21.29 -19.76
C PHE A 183 -17.26 20.68 -19.78
N GLN A 184 -17.51 19.77 -18.86
CA GLN A 184 -18.80 19.12 -18.66
C GLN A 184 -19.10 19.04 -17.17
N ASP A 185 -20.22 19.62 -16.76
CA ASP A 185 -20.78 19.39 -15.44
C ASP A 185 -21.48 18.03 -15.43
N ILE A 186 -21.08 17.17 -14.51
CA ILE A 186 -21.69 15.85 -14.32
C ILE A 186 -22.19 15.70 -12.89
N GLN A 187 -23.17 14.81 -12.73
CA GLN A 187 -23.55 14.27 -11.44
C GLN A 187 -23.35 12.77 -11.46
N PHE A 188 -22.71 12.23 -10.42
CA PHE A 188 -22.49 10.80 -10.27
C PHE A 188 -23.03 10.30 -8.93
N PRO A 189 -23.44 9.02 -8.83
CA PRO A 189 -23.86 8.45 -7.56
C PRO A 189 -22.64 8.25 -6.64
N GLY A 190 -22.54 9.09 -5.62
CA GLY A 190 -21.54 8.96 -4.55
C GLY A 190 -21.98 7.98 -3.46
N GLU A 191 -21.22 7.94 -2.37
CA GLU A 191 -21.50 7.10 -1.21
C GLU A 191 -22.92 7.35 -0.69
N GLY A 192 -23.67 6.26 -0.48
CA GLY A 192 -25.07 6.29 -0.07
C GLY A 192 -26.03 6.73 -1.18
N ASP A 193 -25.67 6.54 -2.45
CA ASP A 193 -26.43 6.90 -3.66
C ASP A 193 -26.81 8.39 -3.74
N THR A 194 -26.10 9.24 -3.01
CA THR A 194 -26.28 10.69 -3.08
C THR A 194 -25.58 11.21 -4.33
N LEU A 195 -26.28 11.99 -5.15
CA LEU A 195 -25.65 12.63 -6.31
C LEU A 195 -24.60 13.65 -5.86
N VAL A 196 -23.42 13.55 -6.46
CA VAL A 196 -22.29 14.44 -6.22
C VAL A 196 -21.93 15.13 -7.53
N ASP A 197 -21.77 16.45 -7.47
CA ASP A 197 -21.36 17.25 -8.61
C ASP A 197 -19.86 17.05 -8.89
N ALA A 198 -19.49 17.00 -10.16
CA ALA A 198 -18.10 17.02 -10.61
C ALA A 198 -17.97 17.78 -11.94
N VAL A 199 -16.79 18.34 -12.18
CA VAL A 199 -16.44 18.94 -13.46
C VAL A 199 -15.45 18.04 -14.17
N VAL A 200 -15.76 17.68 -15.42
CA VAL A 200 -14.89 16.92 -16.31
C VAL A 200 -14.35 17.85 -17.38
N LEU A 201 -13.04 17.82 -17.61
CA LEU A 201 -12.41 18.35 -18.80
C LEU A 201 -12.12 17.19 -19.76
N SER A 202 -12.94 17.07 -20.81
CA SER A 202 -12.91 15.96 -21.76
C SER A 202 -12.28 16.40 -23.08
N PRO A 203 -11.31 15.66 -23.63
CA PRO A 203 -10.89 15.91 -25.00
C PRO A 203 -12.01 15.61 -26.00
N THR A 204 -11.98 16.26 -27.15
CA THR A 204 -13.12 16.32 -28.10
C THR A 204 -13.12 15.22 -29.16
N ALA A 205 -11.95 14.69 -29.52
CA ALA A 205 -11.86 13.62 -30.50
C ALA A 205 -12.19 12.25 -29.86
N PRO A 206 -13.08 11.42 -30.45
CA PRO A 206 -13.26 10.04 -30.00
C PRO A 206 -11.96 9.27 -30.25
N SER A 207 -11.33 8.76 -29.19
CA SER A 207 -10.03 8.11 -29.31
C SER A 207 -10.06 6.60 -29.11
N THR A 208 -9.35 5.94 -30.02
CA THR A 208 -8.58 4.72 -29.75
C THR A 208 -7.13 5.07 -30.08
N PRO A 209 -6.15 4.85 -29.19
CA PRO A 209 -6.23 4.16 -27.89
C PRO A 209 -6.92 4.99 -26.78
N LYS A 210 -7.13 4.34 -25.63
CA LYS A 210 -7.61 4.97 -24.39
C LYS A 210 -6.60 5.99 -23.86
N ARG A 211 -7.09 7.01 -23.14
CA ARG A 211 -6.30 8.16 -22.67
C ARG A 211 -6.16 8.19 -21.14
N PRO A 212 -5.11 8.82 -20.58
CA PRO A 212 -4.97 9.00 -19.14
C PRO A 212 -6.10 9.82 -18.51
N LEU A 213 -6.26 9.65 -17.20
CA LEU A 213 -7.15 10.44 -16.36
C LEU A 213 -6.35 11.13 -15.24
N LEU A 214 -6.55 12.42 -15.06
CA LEU A 214 -6.07 13.17 -13.90
C LEU A 214 -7.24 13.54 -12.98
N LEU A 215 -7.24 13.01 -11.76
CA LEU A 215 -8.16 13.41 -10.69
C LEU A 215 -7.56 14.59 -9.90
N LEU A 216 -8.28 15.71 -9.83
CA LEU A 216 -7.86 16.90 -9.11
C LEU A 216 -8.79 17.22 -7.94
N PHE A 217 -8.23 17.60 -6.81
CA PHE A 217 -8.99 18.09 -5.66
C PHE A 217 -8.80 19.59 -5.42
N HIS A 218 -9.90 20.27 -5.12
CA HIS A 218 -9.93 21.69 -4.81
C HIS A 218 -9.46 22.02 -3.39
N GLY A 219 -9.03 23.26 -3.19
CA GLY A 219 -8.63 23.79 -1.88
C GLY A 219 -9.82 24.10 -0.95
N TRP A 220 -9.52 24.57 0.25
CA TRP A 220 -10.50 24.94 1.27
C TRP A 220 -11.45 26.05 0.77
N ASN A 221 -12.76 25.91 1.02
CA ASN A 221 -13.84 26.77 0.47
C ASN A 221 -14.01 26.70 -1.05
N GLY A 222 -13.27 25.82 -1.72
CA GLY A 222 -13.33 25.70 -3.16
C GLY A 222 -14.47 24.82 -3.67
N GLY A 223 -14.60 24.78 -4.98
CA GLY A 223 -15.53 23.92 -5.72
C GLY A 223 -14.84 23.10 -6.83
N PRO A 224 -15.60 22.25 -7.54
CA PRO A 224 -15.06 21.31 -8.53
C PRO A 224 -14.37 21.99 -9.71
N TYR A 225 -14.70 23.24 -10.00
CA TYR A 225 -14.09 23.97 -11.10
C TYR A 225 -12.72 24.55 -10.76
N ASP A 226 -12.43 24.79 -9.48
CA ASP A 226 -11.25 25.56 -9.06
C ASP A 226 -9.90 24.97 -9.49
N PRO A 227 -9.68 23.63 -9.48
CA PRO A 227 -8.41 23.08 -9.94
C PRO A 227 -8.11 23.35 -11.41
N PHE A 228 -9.14 23.63 -12.21
CA PHE A 228 -8.99 23.97 -13.63
C PHE A 228 -8.63 25.43 -13.86
N MET A 229 -8.61 26.26 -12.82
CA MET A 229 -8.13 27.65 -12.89
C MET A 229 -6.61 27.75 -12.71
N THR A 230 -5.88 26.68 -13.01
CA THR A 230 -4.43 26.54 -12.83
C THR A 230 -3.78 25.97 -14.11
N ASP A 231 -2.46 25.86 -14.12
CA ASP A 231 -1.70 25.32 -15.25
C ASP A 231 -2.01 23.85 -15.56
N TYR A 232 -2.68 23.11 -14.65
CA TYR A 232 -3.15 21.75 -14.94
C TYR A 232 -4.05 21.70 -16.18
N THR A 233 -4.89 22.72 -16.42
CA THR A 233 -5.79 22.77 -17.58
C THR A 233 -5.03 22.75 -18.90
N ASN A 234 -4.00 23.58 -19.02
CA ASN A 234 -3.20 23.66 -20.24
C ASN A 234 -2.42 22.37 -20.46
N ALA A 235 -1.86 21.83 -19.39
CA ALA A 235 -1.04 20.62 -19.42
C ALA A 235 -1.80 19.37 -19.90
N VAL A 236 -3.04 19.19 -19.44
CA VAL A 236 -3.87 18.05 -19.85
C VAL A 236 -4.46 18.24 -21.26
N VAL A 237 -4.75 19.48 -21.67
CA VAL A 237 -5.16 19.78 -23.06
C VAL A 237 -4.02 19.46 -24.02
N ASP A 238 -2.80 19.90 -23.70
CA ASP A 238 -1.63 19.66 -24.56
C ASP A 238 -1.31 18.17 -24.71
N ARG A 239 -1.58 17.37 -23.68
CA ARG A 239 -1.36 15.90 -23.71
C ARG A 239 -2.57 15.09 -24.12
N ASP A 240 -3.72 15.72 -24.38
CA ASP A 240 -4.96 15.02 -24.75
C ASP A 240 -5.45 14.05 -23.64
N TRP A 241 -5.38 14.48 -22.37
CA TRP A 241 -5.79 13.71 -21.20
C TRP A 241 -7.20 14.10 -20.74
N PHE A 242 -7.90 13.16 -20.11
CA PHE A 242 -9.07 13.49 -19.29
C PHE A 242 -8.60 14.10 -17.97
N ALA A 243 -9.33 15.10 -17.48
CA ALA A 243 -9.20 15.56 -16.10
C ALA A 243 -10.58 15.68 -15.45
N VAL A 244 -10.65 15.44 -14.14
CA VAL A 244 -11.91 15.48 -13.39
C VAL A 244 -11.67 16.00 -11.98
N SER A 245 -12.62 16.76 -11.45
CA SER A 245 -12.61 17.17 -10.05
C SER A 245 -14.01 17.04 -9.45
N PRO A 246 -14.16 16.36 -8.29
CA PRO A 246 -15.43 16.25 -7.59
C PRO A 246 -15.66 17.38 -6.59
N GLN A 247 -16.93 17.64 -6.28
CA GLN A 247 -17.28 18.34 -5.06
C GLN A 247 -16.95 17.44 -3.86
N GLN A 248 -16.00 17.88 -3.04
CA GLN A 248 -15.65 17.16 -1.83
C GLN A 248 -16.78 17.29 -0.79
N ARG A 249 -17.26 16.16 -0.27
CA ARG A 249 -18.33 16.09 0.75
C ARG A 249 -17.73 15.84 2.14
N GLY A 250 -18.25 16.52 3.16
CA GLY A 250 -17.89 16.35 4.56
C GLY A 250 -19.09 16.56 5.48
N ASN A 251 -18.84 16.77 6.77
CA ASN A 251 -19.85 17.21 7.72
C ASN A 251 -20.13 18.72 7.59
N MET A 252 -19.12 19.48 7.16
CA MET A 252 -19.26 20.88 6.83
C MET A 252 -19.82 21.07 5.42
N PRO A 253 -20.83 21.95 5.24
CA PRO A 253 -21.21 22.40 3.91
C PRO A 253 -20.11 23.32 3.33
N HIS A 254 -20.02 23.43 2.01
CA HIS A 254 -19.16 24.40 1.28
C HIS A 254 -17.66 24.08 1.15
N GLY A 255 -17.28 22.83 0.85
CA GLY A 255 -15.92 22.53 0.38
C GLY A 255 -14.84 22.61 1.45
N GLN A 256 -15.17 22.24 2.69
CA GLN A 256 -14.26 22.19 3.84
C GLN A 256 -14.05 20.75 4.33
N ALA A 257 -14.10 19.79 3.42
CA ALA A 257 -14.25 18.37 3.74
C ALA A 257 -13.00 17.71 4.34
N LEU A 258 -11.82 18.32 4.30
CA LEU A 258 -10.59 17.82 4.95
C LEU A 258 -10.34 16.32 4.71
N ALA A 259 -10.37 15.90 3.44
CA ALA A 259 -10.22 14.49 3.04
C ALA A 259 -11.12 13.52 3.82
N SER A 260 -12.36 13.90 4.13
CA SER A 260 -13.31 13.05 4.87
C SER A 260 -13.45 11.67 4.22
N LEU A 261 -13.87 10.68 5.01
CA LEU A 261 -14.11 9.33 4.48
C LEU A 261 -15.09 9.35 3.29
N ARG A 262 -16.11 10.20 3.36
CA ARG A 262 -17.07 10.38 2.27
C ARG A 262 -16.41 10.91 0.99
N THR A 263 -15.53 11.92 1.11
CA THR A 263 -14.73 12.41 -0.02
C THR A 263 -13.84 11.31 -0.60
N GLN A 264 -13.21 10.49 0.25
CA GLN A 264 -12.36 9.39 -0.18
C GLN A 264 -13.16 8.35 -0.98
N HIS A 265 -14.31 7.91 -0.48
CA HIS A 265 -15.18 6.94 -1.16
C HIS A 265 -15.80 7.51 -2.44
N ASP A 266 -16.26 8.76 -2.42
CA ASP A 266 -16.80 9.44 -3.60
C ASP A 266 -15.78 9.55 -4.72
N ALA A 267 -14.50 9.77 -4.40
CA ALA A 267 -13.45 9.83 -5.41
C ALA A 267 -13.26 8.47 -6.12
N ILE A 268 -13.33 7.36 -5.39
CA ILE A 268 -13.27 6.02 -6.00
C ILE A 268 -14.50 5.75 -6.86
N LEU A 269 -15.69 6.14 -6.40
CA LEU A 269 -16.92 6.04 -7.18
C LEU A 269 -16.88 6.91 -8.45
N LEU A 270 -16.31 8.11 -8.37
CA LEU A 270 -16.08 8.98 -9.51
C LEU A 270 -15.12 8.34 -10.51
N ILE A 271 -13.98 7.78 -10.07
CA ILE A 271 -13.06 7.07 -10.97
C ILE A 271 -13.79 5.92 -11.68
N ASN A 272 -14.59 5.14 -10.96
CA ASN A 272 -15.38 4.05 -11.55
C ASN A 272 -16.41 4.56 -12.56
N TYR A 273 -17.09 5.67 -12.27
CA TYR A 273 -17.99 6.34 -13.21
C TYR A 273 -17.22 6.77 -14.47
N MET A 274 -16.07 7.43 -14.31
CA MET A 274 -15.24 7.87 -15.41
C MET A 274 -14.79 6.69 -16.29
N LEU A 275 -14.34 5.57 -15.69
CA LEU A 275 -13.96 4.35 -16.40
C LEU A 275 -15.10 3.67 -17.16
N ALA A 276 -16.35 3.85 -16.70
CA ALA A 276 -17.53 3.28 -17.33
C ALA A 276 -18.06 4.13 -18.50
N HIS A 277 -17.88 5.44 -18.42
CA HIS A 277 -18.47 6.40 -19.36
C HIS A 277 -17.48 7.00 -20.38
N TYR A 278 -16.17 6.91 -20.13
CA TYR A 278 -15.13 7.51 -20.98
C TYR A 278 -14.04 6.49 -21.36
N PRO A 279 -13.35 6.65 -22.51
CA PRO A 279 -12.29 5.75 -22.96
C PRO A 279 -10.97 5.98 -22.19
N ILE A 280 -10.99 5.71 -20.90
CA ILE A 280 -9.87 5.95 -19.99
C ILE A 280 -8.97 4.72 -19.87
N ASP A 281 -7.67 4.99 -19.88
CA ASP A 281 -6.62 4.03 -19.64
C ASP A 281 -6.50 3.78 -18.13
N ARG A 282 -6.78 2.55 -17.70
CA ARG A 282 -6.80 2.15 -16.28
C ARG A 282 -5.41 2.14 -15.65
N ASP A 283 -4.37 2.05 -16.46
CA ASP A 283 -3.00 1.98 -15.96
C ASP A 283 -2.32 3.35 -15.93
N ARG A 284 -3.03 4.42 -16.34
CA ARG A 284 -2.58 5.82 -16.33
C ARG A 284 -3.64 6.73 -15.70
N ILE A 285 -3.98 6.42 -14.46
CA ILE A 285 -4.79 7.28 -13.60
C ILE A 285 -3.86 8.00 -12.64
N TYR A 286 -3.96 9.31 -12.59
CA TYR A 286 -3.11 10.18 -11.78
C TYR A 286 -3.97 10.99 -10.80
N VAL A 287 -3.36 11.47 -9.72
CA VAL A 287 -4.07 12.29 -8.72
C VAL A 287 -3.22 13.48 -8.27
N GLY A 288 -3.86 14.63 -8.12
CA GLY A 288 -3.22 15.80 -7.55
C GLY A 288 -4.17 16.79 -6.90
N GLY A 289 -3.61 17.83 -6.29
CA GLY A 289 -4.39 18.87 -5.64
C GLY A 289 -3.53 19.85 -4.85
N PHE A 290 -4.17 20.92 -4.43
CA PHE A 290 -3.56 22.05 -3.72
C PHE A 290 -4.16 22.22 -2.32
N SER A 291 -3.34 22.49 -1.29
CA SER A 291 -3.80 22.78 0.08
C SER A 291 -4.65 21.63 0.66
N MET A 292 -5.91 21.88 1.05
CA MET A 292 -6.87 20.81 1.40
C MET A 292 -7.05 19.76 0.28
N GLY A 293 -6.93 20.17 -0.98
CA GLY A 293 -6.96 19.25 -2.12
C GLY A 293 -5.68 18.41 -2.22
N GLY A 294 -4.53 18.96 -1.86
CA GLY A 294 -3.28 18.21 -1.75
C GLY A 294 -3.34 17.15 -0.65
N MET A 295 -4.00 17.48 0.47
CA MET A 295 -4.32 16.53 1.53
C MET A 295 -5.22 15.39 1.02
N ALA A 296 -6.30 15.71 0.30
CA ALA A 296 -7.20 14.71 -0.27
C ALA A 296 -6.47 13.82 -1.31
N ALA A 297 -5.66 14.42 -2.17
CA ALA A 297 -4.85 13.70 -3.15
C ALA A 297 -3.87 12.73 -2.48
N GLY A 298 -3.08 13.21 -1.50
CA GLY A 298 -2.14 12.39 -0.76
C GLY A 298 -2.82 11.26 0.02
N THR A 299 -3.95 11.55 0.68
CA THR A 299 -4.69 10.55 1.46
C THR A 299 -5.29 9.49 0.54
N LEU A 300 -5.87 9.89 -0.60
CA LEU A 300 -6.43 8.95 -1.56
C LEU A 300 -5.35 8.08 -2.21
N ALA A 301 -4.22 8.69 -2.60
CA ALA A 301 -3.06 7.99 -3.12
C ALA A 301 -2.52 6.95 -2.14
N ALA A 302 -2.42 7.30 -0.85
CA ALA A 302 -1.93 6.40 0.18
C ALA A 302 -2.96 5.31 0.54
N LYS A 303 -4.25 5.63 0.50
CA LYS A 303 -5.30 4.63 0.75
C LYS A 303 -5.44 3.65 -0.39
N TYR A 304 -5.41 4.10 -1.65
CA TYR A 304 -5.66 3.27 -2.82
C TYR A 304 -4.45 3.30 -3.78
N PRO A 305 -3.26 2.89 -3.31
CA PRO A 305 -2.03 3.02 -4.08
C PRO A 305 -2.01 2.14 -5.34
N ASP A 306 -2.89 1.14 -5.41
CA ASP A 306 -3.08 0.22 -6.52
C ASP A 306 -4.12 0.70 -7.56
N ILE A 307 -4.53 1.96 -7.48
CA ILE A 307 -5.36 2.62 -8.51
C ILE A 307 -4.52 3.60 -9.34
N PHE A 308 -3.56 4.27 -8.72
CA PHE A 308 -2.84 5.38 -9.33
C PHE A 308 -1.49 4.95 -9.94
N ALA A 309 -1.09 5.64 -11.00
CA ALA A 309 0.22 5.51 -11.63
C ALA A 309 1.25 6.48 -11.04
N ALA A 310 0.81 7.67 -10.59
CA ALA A 310 1.62 8.65 -9.87
C ALA A 310 0.71 9.67 -9.15
N ALA A 311 1.26 10.37 -8.17
CA ALA A 311 0.58 11.43 -7.44
C ALA A 311 1.47 12.69 -7.29
N VAL A 312 0.84 13.87 -7.24
CA VAL A 312 1.50 15.14 -6.93
C VAL A 312 0.70 15.91 -5.89
N THR A 313 1.36 16.41 -4.85
CA THR A 313 0.71 17.23 -3.81
C THR A 313 1.34 18.62 -3.77
N HIS A 314 0.53 19.67 -3.92
CA HIS A 314 0.94 21.07 -3.74
C HIS A 314 0.46 21.60 -2.39
N GLU A 315 1.40 22.11 -1.59
CA GLU A 315 1.15 22.82 -0.32
C GLU A 315 0.20 22.08 0.63
N ALA A 316 0.33 20.75 0.67
CA ALA A 316 -0.67 19.87 1.26
C ALA A 316 -0.65 19.89 2.79
N ILE A 317 -1.84 19.86 3.40
CA ILE A 317 -1.99 19.52 4.81
C ILE A 317 -1.68 18.03 4.96
N THR A 318 -0.55 17.66 5.56
CA THR A 318 -0.13 16.25 5.65
C THR A 318 -0.41 15.59 7.00
N ASP A 319 -0.55 16.39 8.05
CA ASP A 319 -0.97 15.98 9.40
C ASP A 319 -2.07 16.93 9.88
N LEU A 320 -3.31 16.44 9.91
CA LEU A 320 -4.46 17.26 10.29
C LEU A 320 -4.42 17.65 11.78
N ARG A 321 -3.80 16.84 12.64
CA ARG A 321 -3.69 17.16 14.08
C ARG A 321 -2.74 18.33 14.27
N ASP A 322 -1.57 18.27 13.64
CA ASP A 322 -0.57 19.32 13.80
C ASP A 322 -1.10 20.63 13.20
N TRP A 323 -1.70 20.56 11.99
CA TRP A 323 -2.35 21.71 11.38
C TRP A 323 -3.42 22.31 12.30
N TYR A 324 -4.28 21.50 12.93
CA TYR A 324 -5.27 21.99 13.91
C TYR A 324 -4.65 22.87 15.01
N TYR A 325 -3.51 22.47 15.58
CA TYR A 325 -2.86 23.23 16.65
C TYR A 325 -2.10 24.47 16.14
N GLU A 326 -1.78 24.52 14.85
CA GLU A 326 -1.18 25.70 14.18
C GLU A 326 -2.22 26.75 13.80
N GLN A 327 -3.49 26.37 13.71
CA GLN A 327 -4.57 27.26 13.30
C GLN A 327 -5.12 28.14 14.43
N ASN A 328 -5.75 29.26 14.06
CA ASN A 328 -6.49 30.11 15.00
C ASN A 328 -7.83 29.47 15.46
N GLU A 329 -8.42 30.01 16.53
CA GLU A 329 -9.64 29.47 17.16
C GLU A 329 -10.83 29.36 16.20
N PHE A 330 -10.98 30.31 15.28
CA PHE A 330 -12.05 30.28 14.27
C PHE A 330 -11.91 29.05 13.36
N ARG A 331 -10.70 28.81 12.85
CA ARG A 331 -10.41 27.67 11.97
C ARG A 331 -10.46 26.35 12.74
N GLN A 332 -9.98 26.31 13.99
CA GLN A 332 -10.12 25.14 14.86
C GLN A 332 -11.58 24.74 15.05
N THR A 333 -12.49 25.72 15.22
CA THR A 333 -13.93 25.45 15.34
C THR A 333 -14.50 24.79 14.08
N GLN A 334 -14.07 25.23 12.89
CA GLN A 334 -14.48 24.62 11.62
C GLN A 334 -13.94 23.18 11.49
N ILE A 335 -12.67 22.96 11.84
CA ILE A 335 -12.06 21.63 11.83
C ILE A 335 -12.82 20.70 12.78
N VAL A 336 -13.10 21.12 14.02
CA VAL A 336 -13.85 20.34 15.02
C VAL A 336 -15.26 19.99 14.51
N THR A 337 -15.91 20.92 13.82
CA THR A 337 -17.23 20.64 13.23
C THR A 337 -17.13 19.60 12.13
N GLU A 338 -16.12 19.69 11.26
CA GLU A 338 -15.88 18.72 10.19
C GLU A 338 -15.49 17.33 10.74
N THR A 339 -14.64 17.26 11.75
CA THR A 339 -14.16 16.00 12.35
C THR A 339 -15.05 15.48 13.47
N THR A 340 -16.08 16.22 13.86
CA THR A 340 -17.01 15.91 14.98
C THR A 340 -16.34 15.83 16.37
N GLY A 341 -15.19 16.48 16.53
CA GLY A 341 -14.44 16.52 17.79
C GLY A 341 -13.01 17.06 17.63
N THR A 342 -12.36 17.37 18.75
CA THR A 342 -10.94 17.77 18.80
C THR A 342 -10.01 16.57 18.58
N PRO A 343 -8.71 16.78 18.30
CA PRO A 343 -7.76 15.66 18.18
C PRO A 343 -7.66 14.78 19.44
N ALA A 344 -7.99 15.31 20.61
CA ALA A 344 -8.01 14.56 21.86
C ALA A 344 -9.27 13.68 21.99
N GLU A 345 -10.40 14.10 21.42
CA GLU A 345 -11.69 13.39 21.51
C GLU A 345 -11.83 12.33 20.42
N VAL A 346 -11.39 12.63 19.19
CA VAL A 346 -11.52 11.74 18.02
C VAL A 346 -10.17 11.53 17.32
N PRO A 347 -9.11 11.07 18.03
CA PRO A 347 -7.74 11.01 17.49
C PRO A 347 -7.62 10.17 16.21
N PHE A 348 -8.42 9.13 16.05
CA PHE A 348 -8.39 8.30 14.85
C PHE A 348 -8.94 9.01 13.61
N GLU A 349 -9.93 9.89 13.77
CA GLU A 349 -10.50 10.66 12.65
C GLU A 349 -9.48 11.62 12.04
N TYR A 350 -8.64 12.23 12.88
CA TYR A 350 -7.52 13.05 12.40
C TYR A 350 -6.46 12.21 11.70
N ARG A 351 -6.12 11.03 12.25
CA ARG A 351 -5.12 10.13 11.66
C ARG A 351 -5.54 9.61 10.28
N ARG A 352 -6.78 9.12 10.12
CA ARG A 352 -7.26 8.53 8.85
C ARG A 352 -7.45 9.55 7.71
N ARG A 353 -7.45 10.85 8.04
CA ARG A 353 -7.49 11.96 7.09
C ARG A 353 -6.10 12.49 6.72
N SER A 354 -5.07 12.07 7.45
CA SER A 354 -3.70 12.58 7.32
C SER A 354 -2.86 11.64 6.44
N PRO A 355 -2.37 12.08 5.27
CA PRO A 355 -1.53 11.22 4.43
C PRO A 355 -0.23 10.81 5.12
N LEU A 356 0.29 11.61 6.06
CA LEU A 356 1.48 11.28 6.84
C LEU A 356 1.33 9.95 7.60
N GLU A 357 0.15 9.69 8.18
CA GLU A 357 -0.14 8.45 8.91
C GLU A 357 -0.23 7.22 8.00
N LEU A 358 -0.33 7.42 6.69
CA LEU A 358 -0.45 6.37 5.68
C LEU A 358 0.78 6.30 4.76
N ALA A 359 1.84 7.07 5.05
CA ALA A 359 3.00 7.25 4.18
C ALA A 359 3.64 5.95 3.68
N ARG A 360 3.64 4.89 4.51
CA ARG A 360 4.18 3.57 4.16
C ARG A 360 3.52 2.94 2.92
N ASN A 361 2.24 3.23 2.71
CA ASN A 361 1.45 2.71 1.59
C ASN A 361 1.94 3.22 0.22
N LEU A 362 2.66 4.35 0.22
CA LEU A 362 3.15 5.01 -0.99
C LEU A 362 4.46 4.40 -1.51
N SER A 363 4.98 3.35 -0.87
CA SER A 363 6.24 2.70 -1.25
C SER A 363 6.31 2.20 -2.71
N ASN A 364 5.17 1.91 -3.34
CA ASN A 364 5.11 1.46 -4.75
C ASN A 364 4.45 2.47 -5.71
N LEU A 365 4.18 3.69 -5.25
CA LEU A 365 3.54 4.76 -6.02
C LEU A 365 4.50 5.95 -6.16
N PRO A 366 4.91 6.35 -7.38
CA PRO A 366 5.66 7.58 -7.60
C PRO A 366 4.94 8.81 -7.06
N LEU A 367 5.64 9.60 -6.25
CA LEU A 367 5.09 10.79 -5.58
C LEU A 367 6.01 12.00 -5.75
N ALA A 368 5.44 13.16 -6.07
CA ALA A 368 6.11 14.45 -5.91
C ALA A 368 5.36 15.34 -4.90
N ILE A 369 6.13 16.02 -4.06
CA ILE A 369 5.65 16.97 -3.07
C ILE A 369 6.21 18.34 -3.44
N VAL A 370 5.34 19.34 -3.61
CA VAL A 370 5.71 20.72 -3.95
C VAL A 370 5.23 21.64 -2.82
N HIS A 371 6.10 22.50 -2.30
CA HIS A 371 5.73 23.39 -1.19
C HIS A 371 6.50 24.71 -1.23
N GLY A 372 5.85 25.78 -0.76
CA GLY A 372 6.46 27.11 -0.61
C GLY A 372 7.33 27.18 0.64
N ASP A 373 8.53 27.74 0.52
CA ASP A 373 9.50 27.81 1.63
C ASP A 373 9.14 28.79 2.76
N VAL A 374 8.19 29.70 2.50
CA VAL A 374 7.70 30.71 3.45
C VAL A 374 6.18 30.62 3.67
N ASP A 375 5.57 29.47 3.37
CA ASP A 375 4.15 29.22 3.59
C ASP A 375 3.76 29.42 5.07
N THR A 376 2.79 30.31 5.32
CA THR A 376 2.27 30.61 6.67
C THR A 376 0.89 30.03 6.94
N THR A 377 0.28 29.34 5.97
CA THR A 377 -1.05 28.69 6.10
C THR A 377 -0.91 27.20 6.36
N VAL A 378 -0.04 26.54 5.60
CA VAL A 378 0.36 25.15 5.79
C VAL A 378 1.87 25.17 5.94
N LEU A 379 2.35 25.08 7.17
CA LEU A 379 3.76 25.32 7.46
C LEU A 379 4.67 24.34 6.69
N PRO A 380 5.87 24.77 6.24
CA PRO A 380 6.77 23.95 5.42
C PRO A 380 7.08 22.54 5.97
N HIS A 381 7.07 22.36 7.29
CA HIS A 381 7.35 21.04 7.87
C HIS A 381 6.35 19.97 7.43
N HIS A 382 5.11 20.33 7.06
CA HIS A 382 4.17 19.36 6.48
C HIS A 382 4.75 18.60 5.28
N ALA A 383 5.41 19.29 4.36
CA ALA A 383 6.06 18.66 3.22
C ALA A 383 7.32 17.88 3.61
N GLN A 384 8.14 18.46 4.49
CA GLN A 384 9.39 17.83 4.93
C GLN A 384 9.15 16.54 5.73
N ASP A 385 8.18 16.54 6.65
CA ASP A 385 7.81 15.40 7.48
C ASP A 385 7.19 14.29 6.63
N PHE A 386 6.33 14.65 5.67
CA PHE A 386 5.71 13.69 4.76
C PHE A 386 6.74 13.04 3.83
N TYR A 387 7.63 13.83 3.22
CA TYR A 387 8.75 13.31 2.43
C TYR A 387 9.60 12.34 3.25
N SER A 388 9.96 12.72 4.48
CA SER A 388 10.81 11.90 5.35
C SER A 388 10.12 10.58 5.74
N ALA A 389 8.82 10.63 6.03
CA ALA A 389 8.02 9.45 6.36
C ALA A 389 7.90 8.48 5.18
N VAL A 390 7.64 8.99 3.96
CA VAL A 390 7.57 8.14 2.75
C VAL A 390 8.94 7.55 2.44
N ASN A 391 10.00 8.36 2.48
CA ASN A 391 11.37 7.92 2.19
C ASN A 391 11.88 6.83 3.14
N ALA A 392 11.38 6.79 4.38
CA ALA A 392 11.73 5.74 5.35
C ALA A 392 11.34 4.32 4.93
N PHE A 393 10.40 4.18 3.97
CA PHE A 393 9.94 2.88 3.45
C PHE A 393 10.56 2.53 2.08
N ALA A 394 11.66 3.17 1.70
CA ALA A 394 12.40 2.92 0.46
C ALA A 394 11.46 2.89 -0.78
N PRO A 395 10.75 4.01 -1.04
CA PRO A 395 9.76 4.09 -2.10
C PRO A 395 10.41 3.91 -3.48
N VAL A 396 9.61 3.48 -4.46
CA VAL A 396 10.06 3.40 -5.86
C VAL A 396 10.53 4.74 -6.39
N HIS A 397 9.87 5.84 -5.98
CA HIS A 397 10.24 7.20 -6.34
C HIS A 397 9.51 8.21 -5.42
N VAL A 398 10.26 9.14 -4.82
CA VAL A 398 9.69 10.29 -4.11
C VAL A 398 10.57 11.51 -4.30
N GLU A 399 9.96 12.67 -4.60
CA GLU A 399 10.66 13.96 -4.72
C GLU A 399 10.00 15.03 -3.85
N LEU A 400 10.82 15.92 -3.30
CA LEU A 400 10.39 17.11 -2.58
C LEU A 400 10.97 18.34 -3.27
N GLN A 401 10.10 19.19 -3.79
CA GLN A 401 10.42 20.40 -4.53
C GLN A 401 9.99 21.63 -3.75
N TRP A 402 10.92 22.57 -3.60
CA TRP A 402 10.69 23.84 -2.93
C TRP A 402 10.66 24.97 -3.95
N TYR A 403 9.69 25.88 -3.83
CA TYR A 403 9.72 27.17 -4.50
C TYR A 403 9.72 28.29 -3.47
N HIS A 404 10.21 29.46 -3.86
CA HIS A 404 10.16 30.63 -2.99
C HIS A 404 8.79 31.30 -3.10
N GLY A 405 8.00 31.23 -2.04
CA GLY A 405 6.66 31.82 -2.01
C GLY A 405 5.81 31.38 -0.83
N ASN A 406 4.76 32.15 -0.58
CA ASN A 406 3.75 31.87 0.44
C ASN A 406 2.59 31.02 -0.14
N HIS A 407 1.62 30.67 0.70
CA HIS A 407 0.49 29.82 0.34
C HIS A 407 -0.30 30.37 -0.85
N GLY A 408 -0.47 29.56 -1.90
CA GLY A 408 -1.21 29.91 -3.11
C GLY A 408 -0.51 30.92 -4.03
N GLU A 409 0.74 31.28 -3.76
CA GLU A 409 1.58 31.98 -4.74
C GLU A 409 2.01 31.00 -5.85
N ASP A 410 2.41 31.54 -7.00
CA ASP A 410 2.79 30.74 -8.18
C ASP A 410 3.93 29.75 -7.84
N PRO A 411 3.69 28.42 -7.91
CA PRO A 411 4.67 27.41 -7.56
C PRO A 411 5.74 27.19 -8.64
N SER A 412 5.83 28.05 -9.66
CA SER A 412 6.81 27.96 -10.75
C SER A 412 8.25 27.82 -10.23
N PRO A 413 9.06 26.90 -10.81
CA PRO A 413 8.78 26.13 -12.02
C PRO A 413 7.96 24.83 -11.78
N TYR A 414 7.54 24.54 -10.55
CA TYR A 414 6.87 23.29 -10.15
C TYR A 414 5.33 23.40 -10.19
N ASN A 415 4.80 24.10 -11.19
CA ASN A 415 3.37 24.31 -11.38
C ASN A 415 2.64 23.09 -11.97
N GLY A 416 1.38 23.27 -12.35
CA GLY A 416 0.54 22.20 -12.92
C GLY A 416 1.13 21.58 -14.20
N GLU A 417 1.82 22.36 -15.03
CA GLU A 417 2.51 21.85 -16.22
C GLU A 417 3.64 20.89 -15.84
N TRP A 418 4.48 21.30 -14.88
CA TRP A 418 5.53 20.43 -14.35
C TRP A 418 4.97 19.17 -13.70
N ALA A 419 3.88 19.29 -12.95
CA ALA A 419 3.24 18.15 -12.27
C ALA A 419 2.75 17.10 -13.27
N VAL A 420 2.09 17.52 -14.35
CA VAL A 420 1.65 16.60 -15.39
C VAL A 420 2.83 15.96 -16.12
N HIS A 421 3.89 16.74 -16.42
CA HIS A 421 5.13 16.20 -16.98
C HIS A 421 5.80 15.15 -16.06
N PHE A 422 5.80 15.38 -14.74
CA PHE A 422 6.30 14.41 -13.77
C PHE A 422 5.52 13.10 -13.80
N MET A 423 4.19 13.16 -13.92
CA MET A 423 3.31 11.98 -13.87
C MET A 423 3.31 11.17 -15.18
N GLU A 424 3.46 11.84 -16.33
CA GLU A 424 3.38 11.27 -17.67
C GLU A 424 4.17 9.97 -17.95
N PRO A 425 5.44 9.81 -17.50
CA PRO A 425 6.20 8.59 -17.80
C PRO A 425 5.72 7.35 -17.02
N TYR A 426 4.88 7.51 -16.00
CA TYR A 426 4.50 6.42 -15.11
C TYR A 426 3.24 5.70 -15.55
N THR A 427 3.26 4.37 -15.37
CA THR A 427 2.09 3.48 -15.43
C THR A 427 1.96 2.75 -14.11
N ARG A 428 0.74 2.40 -13.72
CA ARG A 428 0.46 1.72 -12.45
C ARG A 428 1.27 0.42 -12.31
N THR A 429 1.84 0.20 -11.14
CA THR A 429 2.50 -1.05 -10.77
C THR A 429 1.47 -2.13 -10.43
N ASP A 430 1.38 -3.21 -11.21
CA ASP A 430 0.42 -4.29 -10.93
C ASP A 430 0.97 -5.42 -10.04
N ARG A 431 2.31 -5.52 -9.89
CA ARG A 431 2.97 -6.65 -9.21
C ARG A 431 4.14 -6.22 -8.30
N PRO A 432 3.89 -5.37 -7.29
CA PRO A 432 4.95 -5.02 -6.35
C PRO A 432 5.38 -6.27 -5.55
N THR A 433 6.68 -6.40 -5.31
CA THR A 433 7.24 -7.48 -4.48
C THR A 433 7.25 -7.14 -3.00
N ARG A 434 7.02 -5.86 -2.62
CA ARG A 434 6.94 -5.42 -1.23
C ARG A 434 5.63 -4.67 -1.02
N LEU A 435 4.91 -5.00 0.04
CA LEU A 435 3.72 -4.28 0.45
C LEU A 435 3.93 -3.76 1.87
N HIS A 436 3.83 -2.44 2.04
CA HIS A 436 3.73 -1.80 3.34
C HIS A 436 2.34 -1.18 3.42
N ILE A 437 1.42 -1.79 4.15
CA ILE A 437 0.02 -1.38 4.17
C ILE A 437 -0.36 -0.97 5.59
N ARG A 438 -1.09 0.13 5.66
CA ARG A 438 -1.88 0.56 6.80
C ARG A 438 -3.27 0.91 6.30
N THR A 439 -4.29 0.31 6.89
CA THR A 439 -5.67 0.49 6.40
C THR A 439 -6.70 0.48 7.52
N ASP A 440 -7.78 1.20 7.30
CA ASP A 440 -8.96 1.36 8.14
C ASP A 440 -10.23 0.88 7.41
N GLU A 441 -10.07 0.04 6.39
CA GLU A 441 -11.18 -0.47 5.58
C GLU A 441 -10.82 -1.85 4.98
N SER A 442 -11.86 -2.66 4.73
CA SER A 442 -11.70 -3.94 4.04
C SER A 442 -11.62 -3.72 2.54
N LYS A 443 -10.50 -4.09 1.91
CA LYS A 443 -10.28 -3.96 0.46
C LYS A 443 -9.04 -4.70 -0.03
N ALA A 444 -8.88 -4.72 -1.34
CA ALA A 444 -7.68 -5.19 -2.01
C ALA A 444 -6.59 -4.11 -2.08
N PHE A 445 -5.35 -4.58 -1.97
CA PHE A 445 -4.12 -3.86 -2.25
C PHE A 445 -3.27 -4.74 -3.18
N TYR A 446 -3.24 -4.40 -4.47
CA TYR A 446 -2.48 -5.14 -5.50
C TYR A 446 -2.90 -6.62 -5.61
N TRP A 447 -2.19 -7.52 -4.93
CA TRP A 447 -2.42 -8.96 -4.89
C TRP A 447 -2.94 -9.48 -3.54
N LEU A 448 -3.10 -8.61 -2.52
CA LEU A 448 -3.58 -8.96 -1.19
C LEU A 448 -4.95 -8.34 -0.93
N ASP A 449 -5.99 -9.15 -0.71
CA ASP A 449 -7.27 -8.70 -0.18
C ASP A 449 -7.29 -8.86 1.35
N LEU A 450 -7.76 -7.81 2.03
CA LEU A 450 -7.88 -7.74 3.48
C LEU A 450 -9.33 -7.50 3.86
N GLN A 451 -9.88 -8.40 4.66
CA GLN A 451 -11.26 -8.35 5.13
C GLN A 451 -11.29 -8.39 6.66
N SER A 452 -11.67 -7.28 7.27
CA SER A 452 -11.94 -7.17 8.70
C SER A 452 -13.41 -7.46 9.01
N PRO A 453 -13.72 -8.08 10.16
CA PRO A 453 -15.10 -8.19 10.65
C PRO A 453 -15.65 -6.85 11.18
N ARG A 454 -14.81 -5.82 11.34
CA ARG A 454 -15.24 -4.49 11.77
C ARG A 454 -16.18 -3.86 10.73
N GLN A 455 -17.25 -3.25 11.21
CA GLN A 455 -18.11 -2.39 10.37
C GLN A 455 -17.38 -1.07 10.06
N ALA A 456 -17.80 -0.38 9.00
CA ALA A 456 -17.13 0.83 8.50
C ALA A 456 -17.02 1.96 9.54
N ASP A 457 -17.95 2.04 10.49
CA ASP A 457 -18.00 3.02 11.58
C ASP A 457 -17.29 2.55 12.87
N GLN A 458 -16.73 1.33 12.88
CA GLN A 458 -16.13 0.69 14.05
C GLN A 458 -14.60 0.60 13.98
N TRP A 459 -13.97 1.46 13.19
CA TRP A 459 -12.51 1.54 13.10
C TRP A 459 -11.97 2.61 14.05
N TYR A 460 -11.06 2.20 14.93
CA TYR A 460 -10.42 3.07 15.94
C TYR A 460 -8.88 3.01 15.86
N GLU A 461 -8.38 2.12 15.01
CA GLU A 461 -6.98 1.82 14.79
C GLU A 461 -6.80 1.21 13.40
N PHE A 462 -5.58 1.19 12.91
CA PHE A 462 -5.27 0.63 11.60
C PHE A 462 -4.90 -0.85 11.70
N THR A 463 -5.27 -1.62 10.67
CA THR A 463 -4.60 -2.87 10.34
C THR A 463 -3.29 -2.56 9.66
N GLU A 464 -2.20 -3.20 10.08
CA GLU A 464 -0.88 -3.04 9.47
C GLU A 464 -0.37 -4.35 8.87
N VAL A 465 0.19 -4.27 7.66
CA VAL A 465 0.78 -5.40 6.95
C VAL A 465 2.14 -5.00 6.36
N ASP A 466 3.15 -5.82 6.63
CA ASP A 466 4.42 -5.81 5.92
C ASP A 466 4.58 -7.15 5.19
N ALA A 467 4.58 -7.13 3.87
CA ALA A 467 4.73 -8.32 3.05
C ALA A 467 5.90 -8.19 2.06
N THR A 468 6.61 -9.28 1.85
CA THR A 468 7.68 -9.41 0.84
C THR A 468 7.48 -10.71 0.09
N LEU A 469 7.39 -10.62 -1.23
CA LEU A 469 7.41 -11.73 -2.17
C LEU A 469 8.81 -11.80 -2.78
N ASP A 470 9.46 -12.95 -2.67
CA ASP A 470 10.67 -13.29 -3.41
C ASP A 470 10.31 -14.15 -4.64
N PRO A 471 10.32 -13.58 -5.87
CA PRO A 471 9.96 -14.33 -7.06
C PRO A 471 10.92 -15.48 -7.39
N ALA A 472 12.16 -15.45 -6.89
CA ALA A 472 13.16 -16.47 -7.20
C ALA A 472 12.91 -17.76 -6.40
N SER A 473 12.47 -17.63 -5.15
CA SER A 473 12.14 -18.77 -4.29
C SER A 473 10.64 -19.10 -4.25
N GLU A 474 9.79 -18.24 -4.84
CA GLU A 474 8.32 -18.33 -4.72
C GLU A 474 7.81 -18.20 -3.27
N HIS A 475 8.64 -17.65 -2.36
CA HIS A 475 8.29 -17.42 -0.96
C HIS A 475 7.66 -16.04 -0.73
N VAL A 476 6.69 -16.00 0.18
CA VAL A 476 6.02 -14.79 0.64
C VAL A 476 6.11 -14.74 2.15
N TYR A 477 6.78 -13.71 2.64
CA TYR A 477 6.88 -13.40 4.07
C TYR A 477 5.94 -12.27 4.39
N LEU A 478 5.07 -12.45 5.37
CA LEU A 478 4.12 -11.43 5.79
C LEU A 478 4.09 -11.32 7.31
N THR A 479 4.09 -10.09 7.83
CA THR A 479 3.71 -9.77 9.21
C THR A 479 2.45 -8.93 9.17
N ILE A 480 1.45 -9.34 9.94
CA ILE A 480 0.21 -8.59 10.11
C ILE A 480 -0.01 -8.29 11.60
N THR A 481 -0.41 -7.06 11.89
CA THR A 481 -0.74 -6.58 13.23
C THR A 481 -2.14 -6.02 13.24
N ASP A 482 -2.99 -6.58 14.09
CA ASP A 482 -4.35 -6.11 14.32
C ASP A 482 -4.83 -6.49 15.72
N THR A 483 -5.85 -5.82 16.26
CA THR A 483 -6.54 -6.20 17.50
C THR A 483 -7.70 -7.17 17.29
N GLN A 484 -8.07 -7.40 16.05
CA GLN A 484 -9.15 -8.30 15.63
C GLN A 484 -8.60 -9.39 14.72
N GLU A 485 -9.40 -10.43 14.54
CA GLU A 485 -9.18 -11.42 13.50
C GLU A 485 -9.30 -10.76 12.12
N ILE A 486 -8.42 -11.12 11.18
CA ILE A 486 -8.41 -10.60 9.81
C ILE A 486 -8.42 -11.77 8.83
N ASN A 487 -9.28 -11.69 7.82
CA ASN A 487 -9.29 -12.61 6.70
C ASN A 487 -8.47 -12.03 5.55
N LEU A 488 -7.52 -12.80 5.07
CA LEU A 488 -6.64 -12.47 3.96
C LEU A 488 -7.00 -13.34 2.76
N SER A 489 -6.92 -12.77 1.56
CA SER A 489 -7.02 -13.54 0.31
C SER A 489 -5.96 -13.10 -0.68
N PHE A 490 -5.02 -13.99 -0.98
CA PHE A 490 -3.88 -13.77 -1.86
C PHE A 490 -4.23 -14.18 -3.29
N ASP A 491 -4.06 -13.28 -4.25
CA ASP A 491 -4.24 -13.55 -5.69
C ASP A 491 -2.93 -14.10 -6.28
N ILE A 492 -2.82 -15.44 -6.32
CA ILE A 492 -1.60 -16.16 -6.71
C ILE A 492 -1.15 -15.80 -8.13
N ALA A 493 -2.10 -15.60 -9.05
CA ALA A 493 -1.79 -15.21 -10.42
C ALA A 493 -1.25 -13.77 -10.50
N ARG A 494 -1.78 -12.83 -9.70
CA ARG A 494 -1.23 -11.47 -9.62
C ARG A 494 0.14 -11.43 -8.95
N MET A 495 0.42 -12.35 -8.04
CA MET A 495 1.77 -12.53 -7.46
C MET A 495 2.76 -13.10 -8.48
N GLY A 496 2.27 -13.66 -9.60
CA GLY A 496 3.12 -14.33 -10.59
C GLY A 496 3.61 -15.70 -10.15
N LEU A 497 2.88 -16.36 -9.25
CA LEU A 497 3.20 -17.68 -8.73
C LEU A 497 2.36 -18.78 -9.41
N ASP A 498 2.75 -20.04 -9.21
CA ASP A 498 2.13 -21.23 -9.81
C ASP A 498 0.71 -21.50 -9.27
N VAL A 499 -0.30 -21.35 -10.13
CA VAL A 499 -1.72 -21.53 -9.76
C VAL A 499 -2.17 -22.99 -9.77
N ASP A 500 -1.33 -23.92 -10.23
CA ASP A 500 -1.68 -25.33 -10.39
C ASP A 500 -1.22 -26.20 -9.21
N VAL A 501 -0.65 -25.59 -8.17
CA VAL A 501 -0.18 -26.27 -6.95
C VAL A 501 -0.93 -25.85 -5.70
N SER A 502 -0.92 -26.72 -4.68
CA SER A 502 -1.25 -26.33 -3.31
C SER A 502 -0.11 -25.51 -2.69
N TYR A 503 -0.38 -24.80 -1.60
CA TYR A 503 0.59 -23.98 -0.90
C TYR A 503 0.74 -24.42 0.54
N VAL A 504 1.93 -24.23 1.09
CA VAL A 504 2.20 -24.32 2.52
C VAL A 504 2.09 -22.93 3.13
N VAL A 505 1.40 -22.81 4.26
CA VAL A 505 1.33 -21.61 5.09
C VAL A 505 1.88 -21.96 6.46
N SER A 506 3.08 -21.48 6.77
CA SER A 506 3.68 -21.56 8.09
C SER A 506 3.26 -20.33 8.89
N GLN A 507 2.39 -20.52 9.86
CA GLN A 507 1.91 -19.45 10.73
C GLN A 507 2.65 -19.48 12.07
N THR A 508 3.26 -18.36 12.45
CA THR A 508 3.86 -18.16 13.77
C THR A 508 3.04 -17.17 14.59
N ASN A 509 2.58 -17.62 15.76
CA ASN A 509 1.96 -16.78 16.78
C ASN A 509 2.87 -16.75 18.02
N SER A 510 3.00 -15.57 18.65
CA SER A 510 3.80 -15.36 19.88
C SER A 510 3.43 -16.30 21.03
N SER A 511 2.24 -16.89 21.03
CA SER A 511 1.74 -17.80 22.06
C SER A 511 1.74 -19.30 21.70
N GLN A 512 1.83 -19.67 20.42
CA GLN A 512 1.62 -21.06 19.95
C GLN A 512 2.78 -21.67 19.15
N GLY A 513 3.85 -20.91 18.90
CA GLY A 513 4.96 -21.36 18.04
C GLY A 513 4.59 -21.33 16.55
N THR A 514 5.39 -22.00 15.71
CA THR A 514 5.18 -22.08 14.26
C THR A 514 4.46 -23.37 13.90
N GLN A 515 3.37 -23.28 13.13
CA GLN A 515 2.63 -24.43 12.62
C GLN A 515 2.48 -24.35 11.09
N PRO A 516 2.94 -25.37 10.33
CA PRO A 516 2.73 -25.42 8.88
C PRO A 516 1.39 -26.05 8.52
N PHE A 517 0.70 -25.47 7.54
CA PHE A 517 -0.56 -25.97 7.00
C PHE A 517 -0.48 -26.08 5.49
N VAL A 518 -1.03 -27.15 4.90
CA VAL A 518 -1.22 -27.25 3.44
C VAL A 518 -2.62 -26.79 3.09
N THR A 519 -2.71 -25.83 2.18
CA THR A 519 -3.98 -25.31 1.69
C THR A 519 -4.04 -25.38 0.17
N ALA A 520 -5.20 -25.75 -0.36
CA ALA A 520 -5.48 -25.75 -1.78
C ALA A 520 -6.05 -24.39 -2.19
N LEU A 521 -5.71 -23.96 -3.40
CA LEU A 521 -6.26 -22.72 -3.96
C LEU A 521 -7.75 -22.86 -4.28
N ARG A 522 -8.49 -21.77 -4.14
CA ARG A 522 -9.89 -21.65 -4.57
C ARG A 522 -9.98 -20.53 -5.60
N ASN A 523 -10.31 -20.88 -6.84
CA ASN A 523 -10.38 -19.93 -7.95
C ASN A 523 -9.10 -19.09 -8.12
N GLY A 524 -7.93 -19.72 -7.97
CA GLY A 524 -6.63 -19.04 -8.06
C GLY A 524 -6.25 -18.18 -6.85
N ARG A 525 -7.02 -18.26 -5.75
CA ARG A 525 -6.76 -17.52 -4.51
C ARG A 525 -6.41 -18.44 -3.35
N LEU A 526 -5.53 -17.96 -2.47
CA LEU A 526 -5.24 -18.56 -1.18
C LEU A 526 -5.93 -17.72 -0.10
N ASP A 527 -6.89 -18.32 0.61
CA ASP A 527 -7.60 -17.65 1.70
C ASP A 527 -7.02 -18.08 3.04
N TRP A 528 -6.77 -17.13 3.94
CA TRP A 528 -6.18 -17.38 5.25
C TRP A 528 -6.75 -16.46 6.32
N THR A 529 -7.05 -17.00 7.50
CA THR A 529 -7.54 -16.23 8.64
C THR A 529 -6.43 -16.10 9.67
N VAL A 530 -6.09 -14.87 10.05
CA VAL A 530 -5.12 -14.59 11.10
C VAL A 530 -5.83 -14.13 12.38
N PRO A 531 -5.43 -14.63 13.56
CA PRO A 531 -6.01 -14.19 14.82
C PRO A 531 -5.55 -12.76 15.17
N ALA A 532 -6.25 -12.15 16.13
CA ALA A 532 -5.84 -10.90 16.75
C ALA A 532 -4.41 -11.00 17.33
N GLY A 533 -3.67 -9.91 17.20
CA GLY A 533 -2.29 -9.73 17.65
C GLY A 533 -1.32 -9.54 16.48
N VAL A 534 -0.07 -9.94 16.70
CA VAL A 534 0.97 -9.97 15.67
C VAL A 534 1.11 -11.39 15.16
N THR A 535 0.82 -11.60 13.88
CA THR A 535 0.95 -12.91 13.22
C THR A 535 1.97 -12.81 12.09
N ARG A 536 2.87 -13.81 12.00
CA ARG A 536 3.80 -13.96 10.87
C ARG A 536 3.38 -15.15 10.03
N LEU A 537 3.37 -14.96 8.71
CA LEU A 537 3.13 -16.00 7.71
C LEU A 537 4.37 -16.15 6.83
N ASP A 538 4.73 -17.40 6.56
CA ASP A 538 5.67 -17.79 5.50
C ASP A 538 4.91 -18.73 4.55
N ILE A 539 4.71 -18.29 3.31
CA ILE A 539 3.87 -18.95 2.31
C ILE A 539 4.73 -19.32 1.11
N TYR A 540 4.65 -20.58 0.67
CA TYR A 540 5.40 -21.08 -0.48
C TYR A 540 4.69 -22.26 -1.14
N PRO A 541 4.95 -22.56 -2.43
CA PRO A 541 4.34 -23.67 -3.13
C PRO A 541 4.65 -25.02 -2.44
N ASN A 542 3.63 -25.84 -2.25
CA ASN A 542 3.81 -27.21 -1.78
C ASN A 542 4.33 -28.09 -2.93
N ARG A 543 5.65 -28.27 -2.96
CA ARG A 543 6.34 -29.17 -3.90
C ARG A 543 6.54 -30.60 -3.35
N GLY A 544 5.77 -30.99 -2.32
CA GLY A 544 5.70 -32.37 -1.83
C GLY A 544 6.52 -32.67 -0.56
N LEU A 545 7.16 -31.68 0.04
CA LEU A 545 7.82 -31.78 1.34
C LEU A 545 7.34 -30.64 2.24
N LEU A 546 7.06 -30.94 3.51
CA LEU A 546 6.72 -29.95 4.54
C LEU A 546 7.90 -29.76 5.50
N PRO A 547 8.01 -28.59 6.16
CA PRO A 547 8.93 -28.43 7.27
C PRO A 547 8.61 -29.46 8.33
N GLY A 548 9.66 -30.04 8.91
CA GLY A 548 9.48 -31.18 9.78
C GLY A 548 10.68 -31.43 10.66
N THR A 549 10.50 -32.45 11.50
CA THR A 549 11.53 -32.95 12.38
C THR A 549 11.69 -34.44 12.15
N ILE A 550 12.93 -34.89 11.94
CA ILE A 550 13.32 -36.31 11.90
C ILE A 550 14.03 -36.61 13.21
N SER A 551 13.68 -37.71 13.86
CA SER A 551 14.41 -38.23 15.02
C SER A 551 15.11 -39.52 14.61
N LEU A 552 16.38 -39.69 14.97
CA LEU A 552 17.18 -40.87 14.68
C LEU A 552 17.63 -41.50 15.99
N GLN A 553 17.04 -42.63 16.36
CA GLN A 553 17.40 -43.36 17.57
C GLN A 553 17.50 -44.87 17.30
N GLN A 554 18.68 -45.44 17.62
CA GLN A 554 19.01 -46.84 17.35
C GLN A 554 17.97 -47.80 17.94
N GLY A 555 17.41 -48.70 17.13
CA GLY A 555 16.44 -49.72 17.58
C GLY A 555 15.06 -49.19 17.95
N HIS A 556 14.78 -47.91 17.71
CA HIS A 556 13.44 -47.33 17.81
C HIS A 556 12.87 -47.05 16.41
N ASN A 557 13.51 -46.18 15.64
CA ASN A 557 13.09 -45.79 14.29
C ASN A 557 14.26 -45.66 13.30
N TYR A 558 15.45 -46.12 13.70
CA TYR A 558 16.71 -45.93 12.99
C TYR A 558 17.70 -47.02 13.42
N GLU A 559 18.64 -47.40 12.56
CA GLU A 559 19.60 -48.50 12.81
C GLU A 559 21.07 -48.15 12.51
N GLY A 560 21.37 -46.90 12.14
CA GLY A 560 22.68 -46.47 11.67
C GLY A 560 23.58 -45.79 12.71
N THR A 561 23.30 -45.95 14.00
CA THR A 561 24.15 -45.43 15.07
C THR A 561 25.30 -46.39 15.33
N THR A 562 26.53 -45.87 15.36
CA THR A 562 27.70 -46.59 15.87
C THR A 562 28.35 -45.80 16.97
N ASP A 563 28.72 -46.44 18.08
CA ASP A 563 29.42 -45.82 19.19
C ASP A 563 30.38 -46.74 19.94
N THR A 564 31.40 -46.13 20.54
CA THR A 564 32.37 -46.82 21.40
C THR A 564 33.06 -45.80 22.30
N TYR A 565 33.93 -46.24 23.19
CA TYR A 565 34.78 -45.33 23.95
C TYR A 565 36.22 -45.84 24.01
N LEU A 566 37.16 -44.90 24.06
CA LEU A 566 38.60 -45.16 24.10
C LEU A 566 39.07 -45.10 25.55
N HIS A 567 39.83 -46.10 25.99
CA HIS A 567 40.26 -46.23 27.38
C HIS A 567 41.79 -46.34 27.51
N GLN A 568 42.43 -45.28 28.00
CA GLN A 568 43.89 -45.22 28.11
C GLN A 568 44.48 -46.35 28.97
N TRP A 569 43.78 -46.77 30.03
CA TRP A 569 44.25 -47.82 30.94
C TRP A 569 43.96 -49.24 30.44
N SER A 570 43.22 -49.39 29.36
CA SER A 570 42.98 -50.67 28.70
C SER A 570 43.12 -50.47 27.19
N PRO A 571 44.36 -50.18 26.72
CA PRO A 571 44.52 -49.48 25.46
C PRO A 571 44.25 -50.35 24.22
N ASP A 572 44.21 -51.67 24.39
CA ASP A 572 43.91 -52.65 23.33
C ASP A 572 42.48 -53.23 23.44
N SER A 573 41.67 -52.73 24.37
CA SER A 573 40.28 -53.17 24.53
C SER A 573 39.34 -52.40 23.62
N ASN A 574 38.44 -53.11 22.94
CA ASN A 574 37.31 -52.54 22.22
C ASN A 574 36.05 -52.53 23.10
N TYR A 575 35.23 -51.49 22.96
CA TYR A 575 34.02 -51.31 23.75
C TYR A 575 32.75 -51.04 22.90
N GLY A 576 32.77 -51.35 21.60
CA GLY A 576 31.66 -51.06 20.68
C GLY A 576 30.42 -51.95 20.84
N LYS A 577 30.36 -52.77 21.90
CA LYS A 577 29.17 -53.54 22.33
C LYS A 577 28.82 -53.31 23.80
N SER A 578 29.45 -52.32 24.43
CA SER A 578 29.13 -51.91 25.79
C SER A 578 27.75 -51.23 25.79
N ALA A 579 26.90 -51.51 26.77
CA ALA A 579 25.65 -50.78 26.99
C ALA A 579 25.86 -49.33 27.49
N HIS A 580 27.12 -48.94 27.73
CA HIS A 580 27.49 -47.67 28.34
C HIS A 580 28.66 -47.02 27.59
N LEU A 581 28.58 -45.70 27.43
CA LEU A 581 29.65 -44.84 26.95
C LEU A 581 30.25 -44.10 28.14
N LEU A 582 31.57 -44.20 28.32
CA LEU A 582 32.25 -43.66 29.50
C LEU A 582 33.09 -42.43 29.16
N LEU A 583 33.08 -41.47 30.07
CA LEU A 583 33.82 -40.21 29.95
C LEU A 583 34.62 -39.96 31.24
N ARG A 584 35.90 -39.63 31.07
CA ARG A 584 36.82 -39.26 32.16
C ARG A 584 37.95 -38.39 31.62
N PRO A 585 38.15 -37.17 32.15
CA PRO A 585 39.23 -36.28 31.72
C PRO A 585 40.58 -36.99 31.67
N GLY A 586 41.29 -36.85 30.56
CA GLY A 586 42.61 -37.46 30.31
C GLY A 586 42.65 -38.98 30.10
N VAL A 587 41.54 -39.72 30.31
CA VAL A 587 41.54 -41.20 30.35
C VAL A 587 40.52 -41.85 29.40
N LEU A 588 39.29 -41.33 29.37
CA LEU A 588 38.16 -41.89 28.61
C LEU A 588 37.53 -40.83 27.71
N LYS A 589 37.40 -41.14 26.43
CA LYS A 589 36.72 -40.34 25.40
C LYS A 589 35.71 -41.22 24.67
N THR A 590 34.58 -40.66 24.27
CA THR A 590 33.52 -41.41 23.56
C THR A 590 33.52 -41.04 22.08
N LEU A 591 33.29 -42.02 21.20
CA LEU A 591 33.07 -41.85 19.76
C LEU A 591 31.61 -42.17 19.45
N LEU A 592 30.98 -41.39 18.59
CA LEU A 592 29.57 -41.54 18.23
C LEU A 592 29.34 -41.08 16.78
N ARG A 593 28.67 -41.89 15.97
CA ARG A 593 28.31 -41.55 14.59
C ARG A 593 26.87 -41.97 14.31
N PHE A 594 26.16 -41.13 13.55
CA PHE A 594 24.89 -41.46 12.91
C PHE A 594 25.12 -41.48 11.39
N ASP A 595 24.87 -42.60 10.73
CA ASP A 595 24.78 -42.68 9.26
C ASP A 595 23.58 -41.91 8.70
N LEU A 596 23.82 -40.89 7.90
CA LEU A 596 22.78 -40.03 7.33
C LEU A 596 22.34 -40.45 5.92
N ASN A 597 22.93 -41.51 5.37
CA ASN A 597 22.65 -41.95 4.01
C ASN A 597 21.18 -42.37 3.87
N GLY A 598 20.46 -41.71 2.96
CA GLY A 598 19.04 -41.97 2.71
C GLY A 598 18.10 -41.51 3.84
N VAL A 599 18.61 -40.81 4.85
CA VAL A 599 17.83 -40.31 5.99
C VAL A 599 17.27 -38.91 5.72
N LEU A 600 18.11 -38.02 5.18
CA LEU A 600 17.72 -36.64 4.91
C LEU A 600 16.92 -36.56 3.59
N PRO A 601 15.75 -35.90 3.59
CA PRO A 601 15.05 -35.58 2.36
C PRO A 601 15.92 -34.73 1.42
N ASN A 602 15.68 -34.87 0.11
CA ASN A 602 16.32 -34.01 -0.89
C ASN A 602 15.71 -32.60 -0.83
N ASN A 603 16.49 -31.59 -1.27
CA ASN A 603 16.05 -30.19 -1.38
C ASN A 603 15.49 -29.65 -0.05
N ILE A 604 16.31 -29.67 1.00
CA ILE A 604 15.93 -29.13 2.32
C ILE A 604 17.02 -28.23 2.89
N ARG A 605 16.61 -27.27 3.72
CA ARG A 605 17.46 -26.44 4.56
C ARG A 605 17.36 -26.95 5.99
N LEU A 606 18.50 -27.34 6.56
CA LEU A 606 18.57 -27.74 7.97
C LEU A 606 18.47 -26.51 8.87
N THR A 607 17.51 -26.51 9.79
CA THR A 607 17.21 -25.39 10.70
C THR A 607 17.64 -25.66 12.14
N ALA A 608 17.70 -26.93 12.56
CA ALA A 608 18.27 -27.34 13.85
C ALA A 608 18.78 -28.78 13.81
N ALA A 609 19.76 -29.10 14.67
CA ALA A 609 20.22 -30.47 14.90
C ALA A 609 20.62 -30.64 16.37
N ASN A 610 19.87 -31.46 17.10
CA ASN A 610 19.99 -31.66 18.54
C ASN A 610 20.44 -33.10 18.81
N LEU A 611 21.66 -33.27 19.30
CA LEU A 611 22.14 -34.53 19.84
C LEU A 611 21.66 -34.67 21.29
N LYS A 612 20.81 -35.65 21.56
CA LYS A 612 20.29 -35.99 22.89
C LYS A 612 20.98 -37.24 23.41
N LEU A 613 21.54 -37.15 24.61
CA LEU A 613 22.27 -38.24 25.27
C LEU A 613 21.69 -38.46 26.66
N TYR A 614 21.59 -39.71 27.10
CA TYR A 614 21.09 -40.03 28.43
C TYR A 614 22.24 -40.13 29.43
N ASP A 615 22.30 -39.20 30.39
CA ASP A 615 23.24 -39.21 31.52
C ASP A 615 22.67 -40.07 32.66
N ALA A 616 23.44 -41.03 33.16
CA ALA A 616 23.06 -41.85 34.31
C ALA A 616 22.99 -41.04 35.62
N GLY A 617 23.50 -39.81 35.64
CA GLY A 617 23.46 -38.92 36.81
C GLY A 617 24.47 -39.30 37.90
N THR A 618 25.41 -40.20 37.60
CA THR A 618 26.41 -40.71 38.54
C THR A 618 27.81 -40.17 38.19
N GLY A 619 28.49 -39.57 39.16
CA GLY A 619 29.86 -39.05 39.01
C GLY A 619 29.97 -37.53 39.27
N PRO A 620 31.19 -36.95 39.23
CA PRO A 620 31.37 -35.51 39.39
C PRO A 620 30.83 -34.75 38.16
N PRO A 621 30.40 -33.49 38.33
CA PRO A 621 30.00 -32.68 37.19
C PRO A 621 31.18 -32.46 36.22
N MET A 622 30.92 -32.47 34.91
CA MET A 622 31.96 -32.16 33.90
C MET A 622 31.38 -31.48 32.67
N THR A 623 32.23 -30.69 32.01
CA THR A 623 31.97 -30.14 30.68
C THR A 623 32.52 -31.08 29.62
N VAL A 624 31.72 -31.38 28.61
CA VAL A 624 32.11 -32.23 27.48
C VAL A 624 32.09 -31.39 26.22
N ASP A 625 33.21 -31.36 25.51
CA ASP A 625 33.33 -30.74 24.19
C ASP A 625 33.07 -31.79 23.11
N LEU A 626 32.37 -31.39 22.06
CA LEU A 626 32.16 -32.21 20.87
C LEU A 626 33.06 -31.71 19.75
N TYR A 627 33.73 -32.64 19.07
CA TYR A 627 34.54 -32.37 17.89
C TYR A 627 34.11 -33.28 16.75
N ARG A 628 34.18 -32.77 15.52
CA ARG A 628 34.01 -33.61 14.33
C ARG A 628 35.27 -34.43 14.09
N MET A 629 35.10 -35.72 13.81
CA MET A 629 36.19 -36.60 13.42
C MET A 629 36.68 -36.24 12.01
N LEU A 630 38.00 -36.28 11.80
CA LEU A 630 38.66 -36.01 10.51
C LEU A 630 38.98 -37.30 9.73
N HIS A 631 38.94 -38.43 10.42
CA HIS A 631 39.25 -39.74 9.88
C HIS A 631 38.24 -40.77 10.36
N ASP A 632 38.02 -41.77 9.53
CA ASP A 632 37.12 -42.87 9.83
C ASP A 632 37.63 -43.75 10.98
N TRP A 633 36.70 -44.43 11.65
CA TRP A 633 36.96 -45.39 12.72
C TRP A 633 35.94 -46.53 12.66
N ASP A 634 36.31 -47.70 13.18
CA ASP A 634 35.49 -48.91 13.13
C ASP A 634 35.04 -49.30 14.55
N GLU A 635 33.75 -49.24 14.81
CA GLU A 635 33.14 -49.60 16.10
C GLU A 635 33.61 -50.95 16.63
N THR A 636 33.80 -51.93 15.76
CA THR A 636 34.09 -53.32 16.15
C THR A 636 35.55 -53.55 16.49
N THR A 637 36.45 -52.65 16.05
CA THR A 637 37.90 -52.82 16.19
C THR A 637 38.63 -51.62 16.79
N ALA A 638 37.97 -50.47 16.96
CA ALA A 638 38.58 -49.29 17.55
C ALA A 638 38.96 -49.54 19.02
N THR A 639 40.17 -49.14 19.37
CA THR A 639 40.75 -49.20 20.72
C THR A 639 41.49 -47.90 20.99
N TYR A 640 42.02 -47.71 22.21
CA TYR A 640 42.85 -46.54 22.48
C TYR A 640 44.07 -46.49 21.56
N ASN A 641 44.68 -47.62 21.21
CA ASN A 641 45.85 -47.66 20.33
C ASN A 641 45.49 -47.56 18.83
N GLN A 642 44.30 -47.99 18.42
CA GLN A 642 43.94 -48.16 17.01
C GLN A 642 42.58 -47.54 16.67
N ALA A 643 42.51 -46.76 15.58
CA ALA A 643 41.26 -46.20 15.07
C ALA A 643 40.38 -47.27 14.38
N ALA A 644 41.03 -48.27 13.78
CA ALA A 644 40.43 -49.46 13.19
C ALA A 644 41.45 -50.60 13.20
N GLY A 645 41.05 -51.85 12.98
CA GLY A 645 41.92 -53.02 13.02
C GLY A 645 43.20 -52.85 12.18
N GLY A 646 44.35 -52.76 12.85
CA GLY A 646 45.66 -52.56 12.22
C GLY A 646 45.99 -51.11 11.80
N ARG A 647 45.09 -50.14 12.04
CA ARG A 647 45.27 -48.72 11.73
C ARG A 647 45.39 -47.90 13.03
N PRO A 648 46.59 -47.41 13.40
CA PRO A 648 46.74 -46.52 14.54
C PRO A 648 46.07 -45.15 14.30
N TRP A 649 45.79 -44.43 15.38
CA TRP A 649 45.40 -43.02 15.33
C TRP A 649 46.55 -42.16 14.78
N SER A 650 46.26 -41.16 13.95
CA SER A 650 47.26 -40.28 13.33
C SER A 650 48.03 -39.50 14.40
N GLY A 651 47.32 -39.01 15.41
CA GLY A 651 47.86 -38.25 16.54
C GLY A 651 48.44 -39.09 17.67
N GLY A 652 48.62 -40.41 17.48
CA GLY A 652 49.06 -41.34 18.51
C GLY A 652 47.92 -41.86 19.40
N PRO A 653 48.24 -42.73 20.39
CA PRO A 653 47.23 -43.43 21.19
C PRO A 653 46.19 -42.50 21.83
N GLY A 654 44.91 -42.78 21.58
CA GLY A 654 43.75 -42.03 22.05
C GLY A 654 43.34 -40.86 21.15
N GLY A 655 44.03 -40.67 20.02
CA GLY A 655 43.85 -39.59 19.07
C GLY A 655 44.21 -38.20 19.59
N SER A 656 44.49 -37.28 18.67
CA SER A 656 44.84 -35.88 19.00
C SER A 656 44.01 -34.85 18.25
N SER A 657 43.80 -33.72 18.93
CA SER A 657 43.15 -32.52 18.36
C SER A 657 43.97 -31.97 17.18
N GLY A 658 43.28 -31.62 16.10
CA GLY A 658 43.86 -31.14 14.85
C GLY A 658 44.47 -32.23 13.96
N GLN A 659 44.44 -33.51 14.38
CA GLN A 659 44.90 -34.64 13.58
C GLN A 659 43.80 -35.68 13.35
N ASP A 660 43.19 -36.19 14.43
CA ASP A 660 42.13 -37.21 14.34
C ASP A 660 40.72 -36.61 14.42
N TRP A 661 40.58 -35.46 15.09
CA TRP A 661 39.39 -34.62 15.12
C TRP A 661 39.77 -33.15 15.03
N GLU A 662 38.79 -32.29 14.77
CA GLU A 662 39.01 -30.86 14.58
C GLU A 662 39.71 -30.18 15.77
N ALA A 663 40.46 -29.10 15.48
CA ALA A 663 41.18 -28.36 16.51
C ALA A 663 40.24 -27.57 17.44
N GLN A 664 39.05 -27.20 16.97
CA GLN A 664 38.06 -26.42 17.70
C GLN A 664 36.79 -27.24 17.89
N PRO A 665 36.12 -27.14 19.06
CA PRO A 665 34.88 -27.86 19.29
C PRO A 665 33.73 -27.25 18.49
N ILE A 666 32.83 -28.09 17.99
CA ILE A 666 31.58 -27.68 17.33
C ILE A 666 30.49 -27.30 18.34
N GLY A 667 30.67 -27.68 19.60
CA GLY A 667 29.72 -27.43 20.68
C GLY A 667 30.23 -28.00 22.01
N SER A 668 29.51 -27.69 23.09
CA SER A 668 29.79 -28.26 24.42
C SER A 668 28.50 -28.39 25.22
N PHE A 669 28.46 -29.33 26.16
CA PHE A 669 27.36 -29.48 27.11
C PHE A 669 27.87 -29.82 28.51
N GLN A 670 27.01 -29.62 29.51
CA GLN A 670 27.31 -29.89 30.91
C GLN A 670 26.65 -31.19 31.36
N LEU A 671 27.44 -32.09 31.92
CA LEU A 671 26.99 -33.25 32.67
C LEU A 671 27.03 -32.91 34.16
N ASN A 672 26.00 -32.22 34.65
CA ASN A 672 25.92 -31.76 36.05
C ASN A 672 24.75 -32.38 36.83
N ARG A 673 24.03 -33.30 36.21
CA ARG A 673 22.84 -33.92 36.80
C ARG A 673 23.24 -34.85 37.94
N THR A 674 22.40 -34.88 38.98
CA THR A 674 22.49 -35.82 40.12
C THR A 674 21.44 -36.93 40.05
N THR A 675 20.57 -36.87 39.04
CA THR A 675 19.57 -37.90 38.71
C THR A 675 19.64 -38.21 37.21
N PRO A 676 19.29 -39.44 36.80
CA PRO A 676 19.30 -39.81 35.39
C PRO A 676 18.46 -38.88 34.51
N GLY A 677 18.85 -38.68 33.25
CA GLY A 677 18.03 -37.97 32.27
C GLY A 677 18.79 -37.46 31.05
N ILE A 678 18.04 -36.86 30.13
CA ILE A 678 18.55 -36.39 28.84
C ILE A 678 19.33 -35.09 29.00
N VAL A 679 20.47 -35.01 28.32
CA VAL A 679 21.21 -33.80 28.01
C VAL A 679 21.23 -33.57 26.51
N THR A 680 21.17 -32.32 26.08
CA THR A 680 21.08 -31.95 24.66
C THR A 680 22.25 -31.06 24.27
N ALA A 681 22.84 -31.32 23.11
CA ALA A 681 23.87 -30.49 22.49
C ALA A 681 23.49 -30.16 21.04
N GLY A 682 23.58 -28.89 20.64
CA GLY A 682 23.38 -28.49 19.26
C GLY A 682 24.59 -28.84 18.39
N ILE A 683 24.34 -29.50 17.25
CA ILE A 683 25.39 -29.94 16.31
C ILE A 683 25.10 -29.51 14.86
N LEU A 684 24.27 -28.48 14.67
CA LEU A 684 23.85 -28.02 13.34
C LEU A 684 25.01 -27.79 12.34
N PRO A 685 26.15 -27.17 12.73
CA PRO A 685 27.27 -26.97 11.79
C PRO A 685 27.85 -28.29 11.27
N ALA A 686 27.95 -29.32 12.12
CA ALA A 686 28.45 -30.63 11.71
C ALA A 686 27.45 -31.33 10.78
N LEU A 687 26.15 -31.27 11.11
CA LEU A 687 25.11 -31.87 10.27
C LEU A 687 25.05 -31.20 8.89
N GLN A 688 25.18 -29.87 8.80
CA GLN A 688 25.24 -29.15 7.53
C GLN A 688 26.44 -29.58 6.69
N SER A 689 27.62 -29.75 7.31
CA SER A 689 28.81 -30.25 6.61
C SER A 689 28.62 -31.69 6.09
N TRP A 690 28.00 -32.57 6.89
CA TRP A 690 27.76 -33.96 6.48
C TRP A 690 26.65 -34.10 5.44
N ALA A 691 25.64 -33.24 5.47
CA ALA A 691 24.60 -33.22 4.44
C ALA A 691 25.17 -32.77 3.08
N ALA A 692 26.15 -31.86 3.08
CA ALA A 692 26.82 -31.39 1.87
C ALA A 692 27.84 -32.40 1.31
N ASP A 693 28.57 -33.11 2.18
CA ASP A 693 29.50 -34.17 1.80
C ASP A 693 29.37 -35.37 2.75
N PRO A 694 28.43 -36.31 2.46
CA PRO A 694 28.19 -37.47 3.31
C PRO A 694 29.42 -38.37 3.50
N ALA A 695 30.38 -38.34 2.57
CA ALA A 695 31.62 -39.10 2.67
C ALA A 695 32.55 -38.60 3.79
N GLN A 696 32.32 -37.39 4.30
CA GLN A 696 33.07 -36.79 5.42
C GLN A 696 32.40 -37.02 6.79
N ASN A 697 31.32 -37.81 6.83
CA ASN A 697 30.66 -38.17 8.08
C ASN A 697 31.40 -39.29 8.82
N PHE A 698 32.48 -38.91 9.52
CA PHE A 698 33.21 -39.80 10.42
C PHE A 698 32.68 -39.74 11.86
N GLY A 699 31.56 -39.04 12.10
CA GLY A 699 30.98 -38.86 13.42
C GLY A 699 31.71 -37.85 14.31
N LEU A 700 31.51 -38.01 15.61
CA LEU A 700 31.92 -37.11 16.67
C LEU A 700 32.82 -37.84 17.67
N VAL A 701 33.71 -37.06 18.29
CA VAL A 701 34.33 -37.43 19.56
C VAL A 701 33.84 -36.49 20.66
N LEU A 702 33.49 -37.09 21.79
CA LEU A 702 33.11 -36.41 23.02
C LEU A 702 34.33 -36.44 23.95
N VAL A 703 34.93 -35.27 24.14
CA VAL A 703 36.12 -35.10 24.97
C VAL A 703 35.73 -34.35 26.24
N PRO A 704 35.81 -34.99 27.41
CA PRO A 704 35.62 -34.27 28.66
C PRO A 704 36.78 -33.29 28.84
N ARG A 705 36.46 -32.01 29.07
CA ARG A 705 37.50 -31.01 29.41
C ARG A 705 38.21 -31.43 30.68
N ASP A 706 39.47 -31.02 30.80
CA ASP A 706 40.23 -31.20 32.04
C ASP A 706 39.44 -30.60 33.22
N ALA A 707 38.82 -31.49 33.99
CA ALA A 707 38.08 -31.12 35.19
C ALA A 707 39.03 -31.12 36.37
N ALA A 708 38.77 -30.27 37.37
CA ALA A 708 39.45 -30.29 38.66
C ALA A 708 39.27 -31.62 39.44
N TYR A 709 38.48 -32.57 38.92
CA TYR A 709 38.10 -33.81 39.57
C TYR A 709 38.26 -35.01 38.63
N GLY A 710 39.13 -35.96 38.99
CA GLY A 710 39.44 -37.14 38.18
C GLY A 710 38.37 -38.25 38.23
N GLY A 711 37.08 -37.94 38.19
CA GLY A 711 35.99 -38.93 38.22
C GLY A 711 35.42 -39.25 36.84
N GLN A 712 34.62 -40.33 36.79
CA GLN A 712 33.99 -40.84 35.56
C GLN A 712 32.50 -40.48 35.51
N ARG A 713 31.99 -40.23 34.31
CA ARG A 713 30.56 -40.14 33.98
C ARG A 713 30.17 -41.27 33.02
N THR A 714 28.90 -41.65 33.08
CA THR A 714 28.33 -42.74 32.27
C THR A 714 27.15 -42.22 31.47
N LEU A 715 27.21 -42.42 30.16
CA LEU A 715 26.10 -42.21 29.23
C LEU A 715 25.60 -43.57 28.72
N SER A 716 24.37 -43.62 28.26
CA SER A 716 23.84 -44.79 27.55
C SER A 716 24.38 -44.85 26.11
N SER A 717 24.74 -46.05 25.65
CA SER A 717 25.17 -46.31 24.27
C SER A 717 24.01 -46.73 23.37
N SER A 718 24.28 -46.90 22.09
CA SER A 718 23.40 -47.50 21.08
C SER A 718 22.99 -48.94 21.40
N ASP A 719 23.78 -49.67 22.20
CA ASP A 719 23.49 -51.03 22.68
C ASP A 719 22.76 -51.06 24.05
N HIS A 720 22.39 -49.90 24.62
CA HIS A 720 21.67 -49.88 25.89
C HIS A 720 20.35 -50.66 25.80
N TRP A 721 19.99 -51.38 26.87
CA TRP A 721 18.84 -52.30 26.87
C TRP A 721 17.48 -51.59 26.74
N ASP A 722 17.41 -50.32 27.15
CA ASP A 722 16.24 -49.44 26.96
C ASP A 722 16.46 -48.54 25.74
N PRO A 723 15.76 -48.75 24.62
CA PRO A 723 15.89 -47.94 23.42
C PRO A 723 15.63 -46.45 23.65
N ALA A 724 14.73 -46.09 24.59
CA ALA A 724 14.40 -44.70 24.88
C ALA A 724 15.56 -43.92 25.53
N GLN A 725 16.57 -44.62 26.05
CA GLN A 725 17.76 -44.01 26.66
C GLN A 725 18.95 -43.97 25.71
N ARG A 726 18.85 -44.53 24.49
CA ARG A 726 19.95 -44.54 23.52
C ARG A 726 20.16 -43.14 22.95
N PRO A 727 21.35 -42.83 22.41
CA PRO A 727 21.61 -41.58 21.71
C PRO A 727 20.54 -41.30 20.63
N GLU A 728 19.98 -40.09 20.64
CA GLU A 728 19.01 -39.64 19.66
C GLU A 728 19.56 -38.39 18.94
N LEU A 729 19.47 -38.37 17.62
CA LEU A 729 19.72 -37.18 16.81
C LEU A 729 18.39 -36.65 16.25
N GLU A 730 17.95 -35.50 16.77
CA GLU A 730 16.75 -34.81 16.31
C GLU A 730 17.14 -33.69 15.33
N ILE A 731 16.59 -33.73 14.11
CA ILE A 731 16.95 -32.87 12.98
C ILE A 731 15.70 -32.11 12.57
N SER A 732 15.74 -30.78 12.60
CA SER A 732 14.68 -29.94 12.04
C SER A 732 15.10 -29.37 10.69
N PHE A 733 14.17 -29.33 9.76
CA PHE A 733 14.42 -28.87 8.40
C PHE A 733 13.18 -28.16 7.82
N GLU A 734 13.41 -27.44 6.75
CA GLU A 734 12.38 -26.89 5.87
C GLU A 734 12.71 -27.21 4.41
N PRO A 735 11.73 -27.31 3.51
CA PRO A 735 11.97 -27.54 2.09
C PRO A 735 12.72 -26.35 1.46
N ILE A 736 13.55 -26.62 0.46
CA ILE A 736 14.11 -25.63 -0.47
C ILE A 736 13.54 -25.97 -1.86
N PRO A 737 13.25 -24.97 -2.71
CA PRO A 737 12.88 -25.19 -4.11
C PRO A 737 13.82 -26.13 -4.87
#